data_AF-A0A1G1C386-F1
#
_entry.id   AF-A0A1G1C386-F1
#
_cell.length_a   1.000
_cell.length_b   1.000
_cell.length_c   1.000
_cell.angle_alpha   90.00
_cell.angle_beta   90.00
_cell.angle_gamma   90.00
#
_symmetry.space_group_name_H-M   'P 1'
#
loop_
_entity.id
_entity.type
_entity.pdbx_description
1 polymer ?
#
loop_
_entity_poly.entity_id
_entity_poly.type
_entity_poly.pdbx_seq_one_letter_code
_entity_poly.pdbx_strand_id
1 'polypeptide(L)'
;MFSPRLSLFLLAATVQPLFAALQGQPMKPWADLPTDRQKEQQVAVAASPHAYEVVMDAAVDGVMTRMPVGYAAYVQGWQPNRFVRLENLGDTDVVNPWLTVNGKRKWRNLEEIVRDAVGTWQTDADKARAVYEFTRQHRFHACTWCREVDDAVKVFNVYGYTLCGDDAQVIADVWKTAGLQTRRGYPIGHCVSEVFYDGDFHLMDGDEHGIYLERDNATIAPEEKVSRDHDLIKRTHTYGILSGDSPQTDEFSASLFNYEGKREGSHGGTTKHTMAYTLRPGESLEWRWDHIGKQYTAGVPAVNGKWTKDGEGDLAIWGEVFHSKMRNGKMRYQPDLARDVARRGMAEAVALAAPAPAGLTPEAAGKPASATWRIAAAYVVVGGKITARFKRAAANDRLAVSLSRDGKTWDEVWTPGDKTGVLDAEIALDERLSPRKQPQYAYLVRVDMTAGGNPGDVAVEQIAFDTDLQMSALALPELEAGKNTIEYVDETQGPRNVRITHNWLERPNWHPPAAPEPETPAEAAVVEGTQVTLKWKAPAHPDGVAIADYRVQVSVFADMHWVVSPNFDKLVSHTASKGKTEWTAPFVGLLNPAIPYYWRVCAKDANGVWGPWSKVSSFSCAAPGVPLNVQAAADPATGTVTLTWEANPQGAAPAEYRVYASDERGFTISDVEYKVRMGRGFCKDEAEFEAKTGQKIDEYVPTPANFAATAKETSLKVAGPDVTMPNANKCFYRVVAVDARGVRSGASDYAAAPRPFFASLPAAQARVGQAFEYQPTALRSLGAFRSLPGYKAAYYDREELTYSLDKSPAWLTVDPATGRITGTPPAAAAGKHPVVLKVAAGKTAAEQAFEIEVKPAQ
;
A
#
# COMPACT_ATOMS: atom_id res chain seq x y z
N MET A 1 19.44 29.63 3.05
CA MET A 1 19.60 30.56 1.92
C MET A 1 20.53 29.92 0.89
N PHE A 2 20.00 29.28 -0.14
CA PHE A 2 20.77 28.91 -1.33
C PHE A 2 19.90 29.12 -2.56
N SER A 3 20.40 29.94 -3.46
CA SER A 3 19.81 30.32 -4.75
C SER A 3 20.10 29.23 -5.79
N PRO A 4 19.15 28.83 -6.66
CA PRO A 4 19.44 27.97 -7.78
C PRO A 4 19.74 28.80 -9.04
N ARG A 5 20.89 28.54 -9.68
CA ARG A 5 21.10 28.90 -11.08
C ARG A 5 20.31 27.90 -11.93
N LEU A 6 19.25 28.38 -12.56
CA LEU A 6 18.48 27.67 -13.59
C LEU A 6 19.36 27.52 -14.85
N SER A 7 19.72 26.27 -15.18
CA SER A 7 20.07 25.90 -16.56
C SER A 7 18.82 25.31 -17.19
N LEU A 8 18.21 26.08 -18.07
CA LEU A 8 16.99 25.74 -18.80
C LEU A 8 17.36 24.74 -19.93
N PHE A 9 17.15 23.45 -19.71
CA PHE A 9 17.03 22.50 -20.81
C PHE A 9 15.56 22.49 -21.26
N LEU A 10 15.28 23.08 -22.42
CA LEU A 10 14.00 22.86 -23.12
C LEU A 10 13.93 21.39 -23.53
N LEU A 11 13.15 20.58 -22.83
CA LEU A 11 12.60 19.36 -23.41
C LEU A 11 11.46 19.77 -24.35
N ALA A 12 11.63 19.56 -25.65
CA ALA A 12 10.53 19.61 -26.59
C ALA A 12 9.53 18.50 -26.22
N ALA A 13 8.34 18.88 -25.74
CA ALA A 13 7.24 17.95 -25.53
C ALA A 13 6.71 17.51 -26.91
N THR A 14 7.24 16.41 -27.44
CA THR A 14 6.60 15.69 -28.54
C THR A 14 5.26 15.15 -28.03
N VAL A 15 4.15 15.63 -28.58
CA VAL A 15 2.82 15.07 -28.36
C VAL A 15 2.86 13.60 -28.80
N GLN A 16 2.93 12.67 -27.85
CA GLN A 16 2.93 11.24 -28.16
C GLN A 16 1.55 10.81 -28.67
N PRO A 17 1.49 9.97 -29.71
CA PRO A 17 0.23 9.55 -30.30
C PRO A 17 -0.63 8.77 -29.30
N LEU A 18 -1.94 9.05 -29.27
CA LEU A 18 -2.96 8.37 -28.44
C LEU A 18 -3.19 6.89 -28.81
N PHE A 19 -2.44 6.35 -29.78
CA PHE A 19 -2.73 5.09 -30.48
C PHE A 19 -1.78 3.93 -30.11
N ALA A 20 -0.94 4.08 -29.07
CA ALA A 20 0.07 3.09 -28.69
C ALA A 20 0.30 3.01 -27.17
N ALA A 21 1.05 1.99 -26.75
CA ALA A 21 1.68 1.92 -25.44
C ALA A 21 2.68 3.08 -25.24
N LEU A 22 3.01 3.39 -23.98
CA LEU A 22 3.94 4.47 -23.68
C LEU A 22 5.37 4.07 -24.05
N GLN A 23 6.06 4.98 -24.72
CA GLN A 23 7.48 4.86 -25.04
C GLN A 23 8.27 5.95 -24.30
N GLY A 24 9.02 5.54 -23.28
CA GLY A 24 9.97 6.36 -22.55
C GLY A 24 11.41 6.08 -22.96
N GLN A 25 12.35 6.76 -22.30
CA GLN A 25 13.77 6.42 -22.43
C GLN A 25 14.01 5.03 -21.81
N PRO A 26 14.69 4.11 -22.52
CA PRO A 26 15.14 2.86 -21.94
C PRO A 26 15.95 3.12 -20.67
N MET A 27 15.66 2.39 -19.61
CA MET A 27 16.48 2.43 -18.41
C MET A 27 17.67 1.52 -18.66
N LYS A 28 18.88 2.10 -18.63
CA LYS A 28 20.09 1.30 -18.79
C LYS A 28 20.13 0.22 -17.72
N PRO A 29 20.50 -1.03 -18.06
CA PRO A 29 20.80 -2.04 -17.05
C PRO A 29 21.89 -1.52 -16.11
N TRP A 30 21.93 -2.03 -14.88
CA TRP A 30 22.98 -1.69 -13.93
C TRP A 30 24.35 -1.81 -14.58
N ALA A 31 25.18 -0.79 -14.39
CA ALA A 31 26.48 -0.71 -15.04
C ALA A 31 27.33 -1.95 -14.70
N ASP A 32 27.74 -2.65 -15.75
CA ASP A 32 28.71 -3.73 -15.66
C ASP A 32 30.05 -3.13 -15.23
N LEU A 33 30.69 -3.78 -14.26
CA LEU A 33 32.06 -3.46 -13.88
C LEU A 33 33.03 -4.27 -14.74
N PRO A 34 34.25 -3.77 -15.02
CA PRO A 34 35.27 -4.54 -15.73
C PRO A 34 35.62 -5.89 -15.07
N THR A 35 35.32 -6.03 -13.77
CA THR A 35 35.55 -7.24 -12.99
C THR A 35 34.35 -8.19 -12.96
N ASP A 36 33.19 -7.78 -13.48
CA ASP A 36 32.00 -8.64 -13.55
C ASP A 36 32.24 -9.76 -14.56
N ARG A 37 31.82 -10.98 -14.21
CA ARG A 37 31.97 -12.17 -15.05
C ARG A 37 30.61 -12.56 -15.60
N GLN A 38 30.49 -12.54 -16.93
CA GLN A 38 29.28 -13.05 -17.57
C GLN A 38 29.25 -14.57 -17.54
N LYS A 39 28.08 -15.12 -17.20
CA LYS A 39 27.82 -16.54 -17.13
C LYS A 39 26.57 -16.89 -17.92
N GLU A 40 26.59 -18.08 -18.51
CA GLU A 40 25.45 -18.65 -19.21
C GLU A 40 25.38 -20.15 -18.94
N GLN A 41 24.16 -20.67 -18.77
CA GLN A 41 23.90 -22.10 -18.70
C GLN A 41 22.70 -22.45 -19.58
N GLN A 42 22.90 -23.44 -20.46
CA GLN A 42 21.84 -23.98 -21.31
C GLN A 42 21.47 -25.39 -20.86
N VAL A 43 20.17 -25.66 -20.81
CA VAL A 43 19.62 -26.96 -20.43
C VAL A 43 18.63 -27.42 -21.49
N ALA A 44 18.83 -28.64 -21.97
CA ALA A 44 17.89 -29.30 -22.86
C ALA A 44 16.88 -30.10 -22.03
N VAL A 45 15.59 -29.92 -22.33
CA VAL A 45 14.47 -30.52 -21.61
C VAL A 45 13.62 -31.32 -22.58
N ALA A 46 13.50 -32.61 -22.29
CA ALA A 46 12.72 -33.57 -23.07
C ALA A 46 11.59 -34.24 -22.26
N ALA A 47 11.42 -33.86 -20.99
CA ALA A 47 10.41 -34.41 -20.07
C ALA A 47 9.87 -33.32 -19.13
N SER A 48 8.68 -33.53 -18.59
CA SER A 48 8.04 -32.68 -17.57
C SER A 48 7.41 -33.60 -16.50
N PRO A 49 7.66 -33.37 -15.20
CA PRO A 49 8.53 -32.33 -14.64
C PRO A 49 10.02 -32.61 -14.92
N HIS A 50 10.84 -31.57 -14.92
CA HIS A 50 12.30 -31.66 -15.04
C HIS A 50 12.98 -30.69 -14.07
N ALA A 51 13.92 -31.17 -13.27
CA ALA A 51 14.65 -30.36 -12.30
C ALA A 51 16.15 -30.36 -12.61
N TYR A 52 16.79 -29.21 -12.41
CA TYR A 52 18.23 -29.03 -12.59
C TYR A 52 18.76 -27.92 -11.70
N GLU A 53 20.08 -27.75 -11.68
CA GLU A 53 20.76 -26.81 -10.79
C GLU A 53 21.50 -25.75 -11.60
N VAL A 54 21.47 -24.52 -11.08
CA VAL A 54 22.30 -23.40 -11.54
C VAL A 54 23.05 -22.86 -10.32
N VAL A 55 24.38 -22.79 -10.40
CA VAL A 55 25.21 -22.25 -9.31
C VAL A 55 25.67 -20.85 -9.67
N MET A 56 25.25 -19.86 -8.88
CA MET A 56 25.79 -18.52 -8.93
C MET A 56 26.97 -18.45 -7.96
N ASP A 57 28.19 -18.49 -8.50
CA ASP A 57 29.45 -18.49 -7.73
C ASP A 57 29.85 -17.06 -7.33
N ALA A 58 28.94 -16.38 -6.63
CA ALA A 58 29.11 -15.02 -6.12
C ALA A 58 28.52 -14.90 -4.70
N ALA A 59 29.07 -13.99 -3.89
CA ALA A 59 28.62 -13.77 -2.51
C ALA A 59 27.46 -12.75 -2.40
N VAL A 60 27.10 -12.09 -3.50
CA VAL A 60 26.04 -11.07 -3.54
C VAL A 60 25.12 -11.33 -4.73
N ASP A 61 23.82 -11.11 -4.54
CA ASP A 61 22.79 -11.21 -5.57
C ASP A 61 21.85 -9.98 -5.62
N GLY A 62 20.81 -10.08 -6.44
CA GLY A 62 19.80 -9.03 -6.59
C GLY A 62 18.87 -8.88 -5.38
N VAL A 63 18.60 -9.94 -4.63
CA VAL A 63 17.74 -9.89 -3.44
C VAL A 63 18.46 -9.15 -2.32
N MET A 64 19.74 -9.44 -2.11
CA MET A 64 20.60 -8.78 -1.11
C MET A 64 20.79 -7.29 -1.38
N THR A 65 20.63 -6.83 -2.61
CA THR A 65 20.77 -5.41 -2.98
C THR A 65 19.43 -4.69 -3.16
N ARG A 66 18.33 -5.35 -2.78
CA ARG A 66 16.98 -4.79 -2.84
C ARG A 66 16.62 -4.17 -1.49
N MET A 67 16.12 -2.94 -1.50
CA MET A 67 15.46 -2.39 -0.31
C MET A 67 14.17 -3.16 0.00
N PRO A 68 13.76 -3.28 1.28
CA PRO A 68 12.44 -3.81 1.61
C PRO A 68 11.35 -3.13 0.76
N VAL A 69 10.38 -3.91 0.29
CA VAL A 69 9.24 -3.38 -0.44
C VAL A 69 8.32 -2.64 0.54
N GLY A 70 7.94 -1.41 0.19
CA GLY A 70 7.10 -0.52 1.00
C GLY A 70 5.96 0.07 0.17
N TYR A 71 5.25 1.05 0.74
CA TYR A 71 4.25 1.84 0.01
C TYR A 71 4.86 2.49 -1.23
N ALA A 72 6.01 3.15 -1.05
CA ALA A 72 6.77 3.69 -2.17
C ALA A 72 7.55 2.58 -2.91
N ALA A 73 7.83 2.81 -4.20
CA ALA A 73 8.68 1.92 -4.98
C ALA A 73 10.07 1.77 -4.35
N TYR A 74 10.54 0.52 -4.24
CA TYR A 74 11.82 0.19 -3.62
C TYR A 74 13.02 0.54 -4.50
N VAL A 75 14.18 0.79 -3.88
CA VAL A 75 15.45 0.96 -4.61
C VAL A 75 16.13 -0.40 -4.82
N GLN A 76 16.71 -0.60 -6.00
CA GLN A 76 17.47 -1.81 -6.37
C GLN A 76 18.91 -1.40 -6.68
N GLY A 77 19.86 -1.74 -5.81
CA GLY A 77 21.26 -1.35 -5.93
C GLY A 77 21.97 -2.03 -7.11
N TRP A 78 21.85 -3.35 -7.21
CA TRP A 78 22.40 -4.14 -8.31
C TRP A 78 21.45 -5.28 -8.69
N GLN A 79 21.64 -5.90 -9.84
CA GLN A 79 20.86 -7.08 -10.24
C GLN A 79 21.72 -7.91 -11.20
N PRO A 80 22.16 -9.11 -10.78
CA PRO A 80 22.99 -9.98 -11.59
C PRO A 80 22.24 -10.66 -12.73
N ASN A 81 20.94 -10.95 -12.56
CA ASN A 81 20.15 -11.64 -13.58
C ASN A 81 20.00 -10.74 -14.81
N ARG A 82 20.21 -11.31 -16.01
CA ARG A 82 20.06 -10.60 -17.29
C ARG A 82 18.83 -11.07 -18.02
N PHE A 83 18.76 -12.37 -18.30
CA PHE A 83 17.57 -12.99 -18.83
C PHE A 83 17.52 -14.49 -18.52
N VAL A 84 16.31 -15.04 -18.58
CA VAL A 84 16.10 -16.47 -18.81
C VAL A 84 15.17 -16.64 -20.00
N ARG A 85 15.49 -17.60 -20.87
CA ARG A 85 14.75 -17.86 -22.12
C ARG A 85 14.32 -19.31 -22.21
N LEU A 86 13.04 -19.54 -22.49
CA LEU A 86 12.46 -20.83 -22.88
C LEU A 86 12.24 -20.86 -24.38
N GLU A 87 12.76 -21.89 -25.06
CA GLU A 87 12.69 -22.03 -26.52
C GLU A 87 12.11 -23.40 -26.88
N ASN A 88 11.09 -23.44 -27.74
CA ASN A 88 10.59 -24.68 -28.32
C ASN A 88 11.32 -25.00 -29.62
N LEU A 89 12.17 -26.02 -29.56
CA LEU A 89 12.98 -26.51 -30.68
C LEU A 89 12.42 -27.79 -31.32
N GLY A 90 11.28 -28.26 -30.81
CA GLY A 90 10.60 -29.46 -31.30
C GLY A 90 9.55 -29.16 -32.36
N ASP A 91 8.77 -30.19 -32.67
CA ASP A 91 7.67 -30.13 -33.64
C ASP A 91 6.29 -30.20 -32.98
N THR A 92 6.23 -30.14 -31.64
CA THR A 92 4.99 -30.16 -30.86
C THR A 92 4.87 -28.87 -30.09
N ASP A 93 3.66 -28.33 -30.00
CA ASP A 93 3.34 -27.19 -29.16
C ASP A 93 3.65 -27.49 -27.69
N VAL A 94 4.36 -26.58 -27.02
CA VAL A 94 4.65 -26.69 -25.58
C VAL A 94 3.59 -25.89 -24.83
N VAL A 95 2.71 -26.59 -24.12
CA VAL A 95 1.52 -26.01 -23.47
C VAL A 95 1.80 -25.67 -22.01
N ASN A 96 1.50 -24.43 -21.62
CA ASN A 96 1.66 -23.91 -20.26
C ASN A 96 3.04 -24.19 -19.61
N PRO A 97 4.16 -23.95 -20.31
CA PRO A 97 5.47 -24.13 -19.69
C PRO A 97 5.68 -23.11 -18.56
N TRP A 98 6.33 -23.54 -17.47
CA TRP A 98 6.64 -22.68 -16.33
C TRP A 98 8.00 -23.03 -15.72
N LEU A 99 8.64 -22.01 -15.14
CA LEU A 99 9.88 -22.13 -14.40
C LEU A 99 9.68 -21.67 -12.96
N THR A 100 10.09 -22.50 -12.01
CA THR A 100 10.14 -22.18 -10.59
C THR A 100 11.59 -22.22 -10.13
N VAL A 101 12.04 -21.15 -9.46
CA VAL A 101 13.40 -21.05 -8.91
C VAL A 101 13.31 -21.09 -7.39
N ASN A 102 14.03 -22.02 -6.77
CA ASN A 102 14.07 -22.22 -5.32
C ASN A 102 12.69 -22.39 -4.67
N GLY A 103 11.73 -22.98 -5.41
CA GLY A 103 10.36 -23.19 -4.96
C GLY A 103 9.48 -21.92 -4.90
N LYS A 104 9.97 -20.76 -5.36
CA LYS A 104 9.30 -19.46 -5.20
C LYS A 104 8.50 -19.06 -6.44
N ARG A 105 7.48 -18.22 -6.25
CA ARG A 105 6.77 -17.47 -7.31
C ARG A 105 6.07 -18.34 -8.35
N LYS A 106 5.43 -19.41 -7.90
CA LYS A 106 4.59 -20.23 -8.76
C LYS A 106 3.22 -19.56 -8.94
N TRP A 107 3.16 -18.43 -9.65
CA TRP A 107 1.97 -17.56 -9.70
C TRP A 107 1.20 -17.67 -11.01
N ARG A 108 0.87 -18.90 -11.45
CA ARG A 108 0.18 -19.11 -12.74
C ARG A 108 -1.30 -18.74 -12.69
N ASN A 109 -1.91 -18.87 -11.52
CA ASN A 109 -3.31 -18.54 -11.24
C ASN A 109 -3.46 -18.14 -9.76
N LEU A 110 -4.68 -17.76 -9.37
CA LEU A 110 -4.98 -17.30 -8.02
C LEU A 110 -4.75 -18.39 -6.96
N GLU A 111 -5.10 -19.65 -7.25
CA GLU A 111 -4.94 -20.76 -6.31
C GLU A 111 -3.46 -21.02 -5.96
N GLU A 112 -2.57 -20.87 -6.94
CA GLU A 112 -1.13 -21.03 -6.69
C GLU A 112 -0.52 -19.82 -5.99
N ILE A 113 -1.00 -18.59 -6.27
CA ILE A 113 -0.64 -17.39 -5.50
C ILE A 113 -1.02 -17.58 -4.03
N VAL A 114 -2.25 -18.04 -3.77
CA VAL A 114 -2.74 -18.29 -2.41
C VAL A 114 -1.91 -19.36 -1.71
N ARG A 115 -1.52 -20.43 -2.42
CA ARG A 115 -0.64 -21.46 -1.85
C ARG A 115 0.72 -20.91 -1.44
N ASP A 116 1.29 -20.01 -2.23
CA ASP A 116 2.58 -19.37 -1.91
C ASP A 116 2.42 -18.36 -0.75
N ALA A 117 1.35 -17.55 -0.78
CA ALA A 117 1.06 -16.56 0.25
C ALA A 117 0.75 -17.17 1.62
N VAL A 118 -0.06 -18.23 1.65
CA VAL A 118 -0.44 -18.95 2.89
C VAL A 118 0.65 -19.91 3.32
N GLY A 119 1.39 -20.51 2.40
CA GLY A 119 2.41 -21.50 2.70
C GLY A 119 1.86 -22.67 3.53
N THR A 120 2.39 -22.84 4.74
CA THR A 120 2.02 -23.94 5.65
C THR A 120 1.09 -23.53 6.78
N TRP A 121 0.68 -22.26 6.84
CA TRP A 121 -0.18 -21.73 7.91
C TRP A 121 -1.58 -22.32 7.88
N GLN A 122 -2.08 -22.71 9.05
CA GLN A 122 -3.34 -23.44 9.18
C GLN A 122 -4.46 -22.62 9.83
N THR A 123 -4.14 -21.77 10.81
CA THR A 123 -5.13 -20.94 11.49
C THR A 123 -5.59 -19.81 10.58
N ASP A 124 -6.83 -19.35 10.79
CA ASP A 124 -7.38 -18.27 9.97
C ASP A 124 -6.65 -16.93 10.23
N ALA A 125 -6.21 -16.69 11.47
CA ALA A 125 -5.38 -15.54 11.84
C ALA A 125 -4.02 -15.57 11.11
N ASP A 126 -3.33 -16.72 11.10
CA ASP A 126 -2.03 -16.85 10.43
C ASP A 126 -2.16 -16.76 8.91
N LYS A 127 -3.20 -17.37 8.32
CA LYS A 127 -3.51 -17.22 6.90
C LYS A 127 -3.78 -15.76 6.54
N ALA A 128 -4.60 -15.07 7.34
CA ALA A 128 -4.93 -13.67 7.14
C ALA A 128 -3.65 -12.82 7.14
N ARG A 129 -2.79 -13.02 8.15
CA ARG A 129 -1.53 -12.29 8.29
C ARG A 129 -0.53 -12.64 7.18
N ALA A 130 -0.40 -13.90 6.81
CA ALA A 130 0.52 -14.34 5.76
C ALA A 130 0.12 -13.76 4.39
N VAL A 131 -1.16 -13.71 4.07
CA VAL A 131 -1.66 -13.05 2.85
C VAL A 131 -1.35 -11.56 2.87
N TYR A 132 -1.60 -10.86 3.98
CA TYR A 132 -1.26 -9.43 4.10
C TYR A 132 0.25 -9.18 3.92
N GLU A 133 1.09 -9.99 4.55
CA GLU A 133 2.54 -9.90 4.42
C GLU A 133 3.01 -10.19 3.00
N PHE A 134 2.41 -11.19 2.35
CA PHE A 134 2.68 -11.51 0.96
C PHE A 134 2.29 -10.36 0.03
N THR A 135 1.07 -9.83 0.11
CA THR A 135 0.60 -8.79 -0.82
C THR A 135 1.47 -7.54 -0.71
N ARG A 136 1.66 -6.99 0.50
CA ARG A 136 2.43 -5.75 0.70
C ARG A 136 3.91 -5.87 0.32
N GLN A 137 4.47 -7.08 0.30
CA GLN A 137 5.88 -7.33 -0.06
C GLN A 137 6.09 -7.56 -1.56
N HIS A 138 5.02 -7.73 -2.33
CA HIS A 138 5.07 -8.03 -3.77
C HIS A 138 4.45 -6.95 -4.66
N ARG A 139 4.08 -5.80 -4.09
CA ARG A 139 3.63 -4.63 -4.82
C ARG A 139 4.03 -3.33 -4.12
N PHE A 140 3.87 -2.20 -4.79
CA PHE A 140 3.96 -0.84 -4.22
C PHE A 140 2.82 0.03 -4.75
N HIS A 141 2.68 1.27 -4.26
CA HIS A 141 1.58 2.16 -4.58
C HIS A 141 1.74 2.87 -5.93
N ALA A 142 0.82 2.58 -6.87
CA ALA A 142 0.64 3.27 -8.15
C ALA A 142 -0.56 2.66 -8.91
N CYS A 143 -0.97 3.21 -10.05
CA CYS A 143 -2.08 2.63 -10.79
C CYS A 143 -1.93 2.75 -12.31
N THR A 144 -2.66 1.91 -13.04
CA THR A 144 -2.75 1.98 -14.51
C THR A 144 -3.86 2.91 -15.01
N TRP A 145 -4.69 3.47 -14.12
CA TRP A 145 -5.92 4.22 -14.44
C TRP A 145 -6.99 3.40 -15.19
N CYS A 146 -6.93 2.07 -15.07
CA CYS A 146 -7.94 1.14 -15.56
C CYS A 146 -7.94 -0.11 -14.68
N ARG A 147 -8.86 -1.03 -14.94
CA ARG A 147 -9.08 -2.24 -14.12
C ARG A 147 -8.05 -3.37 -14.34
N GLU A 148 -6.90 -3.09 -14.94
CA GLU A 148 -5.87 -4.12 -15.18
C GLU A 148 -5.18 -4.59 -13.90
N VAL A 149 -5.11 -3.71 -12.89
CA VAL A 149 -4.48 -4.01 -11.59
C VAL A 149 -5.49 -4.42 -10.50
N ASP A 150 -6.75 -4.66 -10.86
CA ASP A 150 -7.74 -5.31 -9.98
C ASP A 150 -7.57 -6.84 -9.92
N ASP A 151 -6.73 -7.41 -10.79
CA ASP A 151 -6.52 -8.85 -10.95
C ASP A 151 -5.21 -9.28 -10.29
N ALA A 152 -5.28 -10.16 -9.30
CA ALA A 152 -4.11 -10.57 -8.52
C ALA A 152 -2.99 -11.19 -9.38
N VAL A 153 -3.36 -11.99 -10.39
CA VAL A 153 -2.38 -12.65 -11.28
C VAL A 153 -1.65 -11.59 -12.11
N LYS A 154 -2.36 -10.60 -12.63
CA LYS A 154 -1.76 -9.47 -13.35
C LYS A 154 -0.92 -8.58 -12.45
N VAL A 155 -1.40 -8.27 -11.24
CA VAL A 155 -0.64 -7.47 -10.27
C VAL A 155 0.69 -8.13 -9.98
N PHE A 156 0.71 -9.41 -9.60
CA PHE A 156 1.95 -10.03 -9.19
C PHE A 156 2.89 -10.34 -10.36
N ASN A 157 2.39 -10.67 -11.56
CA ASN A 157 3.25 -11.05 -12.71
C ASN A 157 3.57 -9.91 -13.70
N VAL A 158 2.63 -8.99 -13.93
CA VAL A 158 2.68 -8.04 -15.06
C VAL A 158 3.01 -6.61 -14.61
N TYR A 159 2.42 -6.16 -13.49
CA TYR A 159 2.48 -4.75 -13.09
C TYR A 159 3.39 -4.51 -11.88
N GLY A 160 3.19 -5.23 -10.78
CA GLY A 160 3.95 -5.08 -9.54
C GLY A 160 3.53 -3.87 -8.68
N TYR A 161 2.35 -3.31 -8.92
CA TYR A 161 1.83 -2.16 -8.17
C TYR A 161 0.30 -2.10 -8.22
N THR A 162 -0.29 -1.38 -7.25
CA THR A 162 -1.74 -1.18 -7.07
C THR A 162 -2.03 0.17 -6.40
N LEU A 163 -3.21 0.76 -6.64
CA LEU A 163 -3.75 1.84 -5.80
C LEU A 163 -4.51 1.20 -4.63
N CYS A 164 -4.86 1.99 -3.60
CA CYS A 164 -5.69 1.52 -2.49
C CYS A 164 -6.96 0.78 -2.93
N GLY A 165 -7.65 1.29 -3.96
CA GLY A 165 -8.85 0.66 -4.51
C GLY A 165 -8.58 -0.73 -5.09
N ASP A 166 -7.52 -0.85 -5.90
CA ASP A 166 -7.14 -2.10 -6.57
C ASP A 166 -6.60 -3.13 -5.54
N ASP A 167 -5.79 -2.67 -4.58
CA ASP A 167 -5.25 -3.52 -3.53
C ASP A 167 -6.34 -4.12 -2.65
N ALA A 168 -7.34 -3.32 -2.26
CA ALA A 168 -8.47 -3.80 -1.48
C ALA A 168 -9.23 -4.93 -2.21
N GLN A 169 -9.27 -4.93 -3.56
CA GLN A 169 -9.82 -6.03 -4.36
C GLN A 169 -8.89 -7.25 -4.34
N VAL A 170 -7.60 -7.03 -4.62
CA VAL A 170 -6.59 -8.09 -4.75
C VAL A 170 -6.40 -8.85 -3.45
N ILE A 171 -6.22 -8.16 -2.32
CA ILE A 171 -6.05 -8.82 -1.02
C ILE A 171 -7.32 -9.60 -0.62
N ALA A 172 -8.50 -9.08 -0.94
CA ALA A 172 -9.76 -9.76 -0.69
C ALA A 172 -9.91 -11.03 -1.55
N ASP A 173 -9.48 -11.02 -2.81
CA ASP A 173 -9.45 -12.21 -3.67
C ASP A 173 -8.55 -13.30 -3.10
N VAL A 174 -7.36 -12.93 -2.62
CA VAL A 174 -6.42 -13.88 -2.04
C VAL A 174 -6.98 -14.45 -0.72
N TRP A 175 -7.53 -13.63 0.17
CA TRP A 175 -8.17 -14.10 1.41
C TRP A 175 -9.36 -15.02 1.16
N LYS A 176 -10.25 -14.67 0.22
CA LYS A 176 -11.41 -15.49 -0.12
C LYS A 176 -11.02 -16.85 -0.67
N THR A 177 -10.04 -16.89 -1.56
CA THR A 177 -9.53 -18.14 -2.11
C THR A 177 -8.77 -18.96 -1.06
N ALA A 178 -8.20 -18.30 -0.04
CA ALA A 178 -7.65 -18.97 1.15
C ALA A 178 -8.73 -19.52 2.12
N GLY A 179 -10.02 -19.31 1.81
CA GLY A 179 -11.15 -19.78 2.61
C GLY A 179 -11.59 -18.82 3.71
N LEU A 180 -11.09 -17.59 3.72
CA LEU A 180 -11.40 -16.60 4.75
C LEU A 180 -12.61 -15.74 4.35
N GLN A 181 -13.41 -15.35 5.34
CA GLN A 181 -14.49 -14.40 5.16
C GLN A 181 -13.93 -12.97 5.17
N THR A 182 -14.35 -12.15 4.22
CA THR A 182 -13.93 -10.75 4.09
C THR A 182 -15.13 -9.82 4.05
N ARG A 183 -14.95 -8.56 4.46
CA ARG A 183 -15.92 -7.48 4.17
C ARG A 183 -15.21 -6.24 3.65
N ARG A 184 -15.99 -5.36 3.03
CA ARG A 184 -15.52 -4.04 2.61
C ARG A 184 -15.34 -3.11 3.81
N GLY A 185 -14.23 -2.36 3.81
CA GLY A 185 -14.07 -1.18 4.65
C GLY A 185 -14.62 0.11 4.03
N TYR A 186 -14.85 1.13 4.86
CA TYR A 186 -15.47 2.41 4.50
C TYR A 186 -14.65 3.65 4.90
N PRO A 187 -13.30 3.68 4.75
CA PRO A 187 -12.58 4.94 4.90
C PRO A 187 -12.95 5.92 3.76
N ILE A 188 -12.75 7.21 4.01
CA ILE A 188 -13.08 8.29 3.09
C ILE A 188 -11.82 8.74 2.35
N GLY A 189 -11.84 8.68 1.01
CA GLY A 189 -10.67 8.97 0.18
C GLY A 189 -9.65 7.83 0.15
N HIS A 190 -9.96 6.69 0.77
CA HIS A 190 -9.12 5.50 0.81
C HIS A 190 -9.99 4.24 0.62
N CYS A 191 -9.38 3.10 0.34
CA CYS A 191 -10.08 1.83 0.17
C CYS A 191 -9.33 0.73 0.91
N VAL A 192 -10.04 -0.06 1.72
CA VAL A 192 -9.48 -1.17 2.49
C VAL A 192 -10.47 -2.35 2.53
N SER A 193 -9.97 -3.51 2.95
CA SER A 193 -10.75 -4.71 3.21
C SER A 193 -10.45 -5.23 4.61
N GLU A 194 -11.45 -5.82 5.25
CA GLU A 194 -11.32 -6.49 6.55
C GLU A 194 -11.51 -7.99 6.39
N VAL A 195 -10.86 -8.78 7.25
CA VAL A 195 -10.89 -10.24 7.24
C VAL A 195 -11.36 -10.76 8.60
N PHE A 196 -12.20 -11.80 8.60
CA PHE A 196 -12.80 -12.36 9.81
C PHE A 196 -12.00 -13.57 10.31
N TYR A 197 -11.64 -13.56 11.59
CA TYR A 197 -11.11 -14.70 12.33
C TYR A 197 -11.36 -14.47 13.83
N ASP A 198 -11.23 -15.50 14.66
CA ASP A 198 -11.39 -15.40 16.12
C ASP A 198 -12.67 -14.70 16.62
N GLY A 199 -13.74 -14.71 15.82
CA GLY A 199 -15.05 -14.17 16.18
C GLY A 199 -15.28 -12.70 15.83
N ASP A 200 -14.31 -11.99 15.24
CA ASP A 200 -14.45 -10.59 14.82
C ASP A 200 -13.77 -10.31 13.48
N PHE A 201 -13.97 -9.12 12.93
CA PHE A 201 -13.25 -8.61 11.77
C PHE A 201 -11.98 -7.87 12.20
N HIS A 202 -10.97 -7.94 11.34
CA HIS A 202 -9.67 -7.32 11.56
C HIS A 202 -9.27 -6.50 10.33
N LEU A 203 -8.84 -5.26 10.55
CA LEU A 203 -8.38 -4.36 9.49
C LEU A 203 -6.89 -4.56 9.25
N MET A 204 -6.53 -4.98 8.03
CA MET A 204 -5.15 -5.00 7.55
C MET A 204 -5.08 -4.16 6.28
N ASP A 205 -4.47 -2.98 6.39
CA ASP A 205 -4.38 -2.02 5.29
C ASP A 205 -3.17 -2.34 4.42
N GLY A 206 -3.40 -3.07 3.32
CA GLY A 206 -2.35 -3.48 2.41
C GLY A 206 -1.67 -2.31 1.70
N ASP A 207 -2.30 -1.13 1.61
CA ASP A 207 -1.78 0.05 0.92
C ASP A 207 -0.99 0.95 1.83
N GLU A 208 -1.56 1.46 2.91
CA GLU A 208 -0.76 2.22 3.87
C GLU A 208 0.18 1.33 4.71
N HIS A 209 0.22 0.02 4.43
CA HIS A 209 0.99 -0.99 5.17
C HIS A 209 0.66 -0.93 6.69
N GLY A 210 -0.61 -0.71 7.01
CA GLY A 210 -1.11 -0.50 8.36
C GLY A 210 -1.61 -1.78 9.02
N ILE A 211 -1.16 -2.01 10.25
CA ILE A 211 -1.79 -2.92 11.21
C ILE A 211 -1.97 -2.13 12.50
N TYR A 212 -3.23 -1.86 12.83
CA TYR A 212 -3.58 -1.06 13.99
C TYR A 212 -3.96 -2.01 15.12
N LEU A 213 -3.21 -1.99 16.22
CA LEU A 213 -3.50 -2.85 17.35
C LEU A 213 -4.49 -2.17 18.29
N GLU A 214 -5.29 -2.96 18.99
CA GLU A 214 -6.06 -2.50 20.15
C GLU A 214 -5.14 -2.20 21.34
N ARG A 215 -5.71 -1.73 22.45
CA ARG A 215 -4.95 -1.34 23.65
C ARG A 215 -4.29 -2.53 24.36
N ASP A 216 -4.70 -3.75 24.03
CA ASP A 216 -4.02 -4.97 24.44
C ASP A 216 -2.70 -5.22 23.68
N ASN A 217 -2.36 -4.40 22.67
CA ASN A 217 -1.19 -4.55 21.79
C ASN A 217 -1.04 -5.96 21.20
N ALA A 218 -2.15 -6.67 20.99
CA ALA A 218 -2.16 -8.02 20.44
C ALA A 218 -3.24 -8.18 19.37
N THR A 219 -4.45 -7.71 19.65
CA THR A 219 -5.59 -7.83 18.74
C THR A 219 -5.48 -6.77 17.64
N ILE A 220 -5.61 -7.17 16.38
CA ILE A 220 -5.71 -6.24 15.25
C ILE A 220 -7.11 -5.62 15.27
N ALA A 221 -7.20 -4.30 15.36
CA ALA A 221 -8.46 -3.60 15.48
C ALA A 221 -9.29 -3.71 14.18
N PRO A 222 -10.62 -3.90 14.25
CA PRO A 222 -11.51 -3.62 13.12
C PRO A 222 -11.54 -2.12 12.81
N GLU A 223 -12.00 -1.80 11.60
CA GLU A 223 -12.17 -0.42 11.14
C GLU A 223 -13.11 0.39 12.06
N GLU A 224 -14.09 -0.27 12.68
CA GLU A 224 -15.00 0.34 13.66
C GLU A 224 -14.24 0.95 14.84
N LYS A 225 -13.28 0.19 15.41
CA LYS A 225 -12.54 0.64 16.58
C LYS A 225 -11.56 1.76 16.24
N VAL A 226 -10.92 1.73 15.07
CA VAL A 226 -10.03 2.82 14.65
C VAL A 226 -10.82 4.07 14.22
N SER A 227 -12.03 3.93 13.66
CA SER A 227 -12.90 5.08 13.34
C SER A 227 -13.42 5.77 14.60
N ARG A 228 -13.64 4.98 15.65
CA ARG A 228 -14.03 5.48 16.99
C ARG A 228 -12.84 6.12 17.71
N ASP A 229 -11.69 5.45 17.75
CA ASP A 229 -10.48 5.89 18.43
C ASP A 229 -9.30 6.08 17.45
N HIS A 230 -9.17 7.29 16.91
CA HIS A 230 -8.08 7.68 16.02
C HIS A 230 -6.68 7.51 16.62
N ASP A 231 -6.53 7.51 17.95
CA ASP A 231 -5.22 7.32 18.58
C ASP A 231 -4.64 5.92 18.31
N LEU A 232 -5.47 4.92 17.96
CA LEU A 232 -4.98 3.61 17.52
C LEU A 232 -4.18 3.70 16.21
N ILE A 233 -4.53 4.63 15.32
CA ILE A 233 -3.77 4.92 14.09
C ILE A 233 -2.65 5.90 14.39
N LYS A 234 -2.89 6.99 15.13
CA LYS A 234 -1.87 8.02 15.44
C LYS A 234 -0.62 7.47 16.16
N ARG A 235 -0.75 6.34 16.86
CA ARG A 235 0.37 5.64 17.52
C ARG A 235 1.04 4.57 16.66
N THR A 236 0.64 4.42 15.40
CA THR A 236 1.08 3.38 14.46
C THR A 236 1.70 4.03 13.24
N HIS A 237 2.91 3.58 12.87
CA HIS A 237 3.60 4.01 11.66
C HIS A 237 2.84 3.62 10.40
N THR A 238 2.43 4.61 9.60
CA THR A 238 1.76 4.38 8.31
C THR A 238 2.69 4.60 7.10
N TYR A 239 2.24 4.18 5.91
CA TYR A 239 2.96 4.23 4.63
C TYR A 239 4.24 3.38 4.55
N GLY A 240 4.34 2.35 5.39
CA GLY A 240 5.34 1.30 5.28
C GLY A 240 6.80 1.72 5.56
N ILE A 241 7.69 0.73 5.51
CA ILE A 241 9.08 0.83 6.03
C ILE A 241 9.99 1.84 5.31
N LEU A 242 9.65 2.23 4.09
CA LEU A 242 10.41 3.24 3.32
C LEU A 242 10.00 4.68 3.67
N SER A 243 8.92 4.86 4.43
CA SER A 243 8.52 6.15 4.98
C SER A 243 9.23 6.40 6.32
N GLY A 244 9.55 7.66 6.60
CA GLY A 244 10.06 8.08 7.91
C GLY A 244 8.95 8.19 8.96
N ASP A 245 9.32 8.10 10.23
CA ASP A 245 8.38 8.36 11.34
C ASP A 245 7.80 9.79 11.21
N SER A 246 6.47 9.90 11.15
CA SER A 246 5.80 11.17 10.87
C SER A 246 4.41 11.21 11.52
N PRO A 247 4.29 11.87 12.70
CA PRO A 247 2.98 12.12 13.30
C PRO A 247 2.02 12.82 12.34
N GLN A 248 2.56 13.60 11.40
CA GLN A 248 1.76 14.28 10.39
C GLN A 248 1.03 13.35 9.45
N THR A 249 1.72 12.28 9.08
CA THR A 249 1.24 11.26 8.19
C THR A 249 0.27 10.34 8.93
N ASP A 250 0.62 9.94 10.15
CA ASP A 250 -0.22 9.07 10.97
C ASP A 250 -1.56 9.76 11.35
N GLU A 251 -1.54 11.06 11.68
CA GLU A 251 -2.75 11.86 11.91
C GLU A 251 -3.58 12.04 10.62
N PHE A 252 -2.93 12.10 9.45
CA PHE A 252 -3.65 12.13 8.18
C PHE A 252 -4.39 10.83 7.92
N SER A 253 -3.69 9.71 8.02
CA SER A 253 -4.23 8.36 7.88
C SER A 253 -5.43 8.18 8.79
N ALA A 254 -5.31 8.56 10.06
CA ALA A 254 -6.41 8.48 11.02
C ALA A 254 -7.66 9.23 10.55
N SER A 255 -7.49 10.41 9.93
CA SER A 255 -8.58 11.25 9.44
C SER A 255 -9.44 10.57 8.36
N LEU A 256 -8.87 9.60 7.63
CA LEU A 256 -9.56 8.87 6.56
C LEU A 256 -10.58 7.87 7.15
N PHE A 257 -10.39 7.40 8.39
CA PHE A 257 -11.25 6.42 9.04
C PHE A 257 -12.31 7.12 9.90
N ASN A 258 -13.50 7.36 9.36
CA ASN A 258 -14.53 8.12 10.06
C ASN A 258 -15.96 7.61 9.86
N TYR A 259 -16.12 6.40 9.30
CA TYR A 259 -17.43 5.81 9.06
C TYR A 259 -17.99 5.14 10.32
N GLU A 260 -19.17 5.59 10.74
CA GLU A 260 -19.86 5.09 11.95
C GLU A 260 -21.07 4.20 11.63
N GLY A 261 -21.36 3.98 10.34
CA GLY A 261 -22.45 3.12 9.91
C GLY A 261 -22.11 1.62 9.96
N LYS A 262 -23.10 0.80 9.60
CA LYS A 262 -22.91 -0.64 9.47
C LYS A 262 -22.02 -0.95 8.26
N ARG A 263 -20.97 -1.75 8.46
CA ARG A 263 -20.07 -2.20 7.39
C ARG A 263 -20.63 -3.44 6.72
N GLU A 264 -21.00 -3.31 5.45
CA GLU A 264 -21.59 -4.39 4.65
C GLU A 264 -20.87 -4.54 3.31
N GLY A 265 -21.22 -5.57 2.54
CA GLY A 265 -20.63 -5.81 1.23
C GLY A 265 -19.20 -6.34 1.27
N SER A 266 -18.61 -6.49 0.10
CA SER A 266 -17.31 -7.15 -0.09
C SER A 266 -16.57 -6.55 -1.28
N HIS A 267 -15.24 -6.51 -1.18
CA HIS A 267 -14.34 -6.41 -2.32
C HIS A 267 -13.98 -7.81 -2.86
N GLY A 268 -13.32 -7.89 -4.01
CA GLY A 268 -12.93 -9.11 -4.72
C GLY A 268 -13.95 -9.58 -5.76
N GLY A 269 -13.70 -10.74 -6.35
CA GLY A 269 -14.36 -11.33 -7.51
C GLY A 269 -13.79 -10.88 -8.86
N THR A 270 -12.59 -10.27 -8.87
CA THR A 270 -12.03 -9.59 -10.05
C THR A 270 -10.95 -10.40 -10.75
N THR A 271 -10.23 -11.25 -10.02
CA THR A 271 -9.15 -12.09 -10.59
C THR A 271 -9.71 -13.16 -11.52
N LYS A 272 -9.37 -13.07 -12.80
CA LYS A 272 -9.82 -13.97 -13.88
C LYS A 272 -8.67 -14.38 -14.81
N HIS A 273 -7.56 -13.66 -14.76
CA HIS A 273 -6.40 -13.89 -15.62
C HIS A 273 -5.67 -15.17 -15.20
N THR A 274 -4.97 -15.78 -16.16
CA THR A 274 -4.04 -16.87 -15.90
C THR A 274 -2.77 -16.61 -16.69
N MET A 275 -1.63 -17.12 -16.22
CA MET A 275 -0.37 -17.07 -16.95
C MET A 275 -0.26 -18.19 -17.99
N ALA A 276 -1.39 -18.65 -18.55
CA ALA A 276 -1.43 -19.71 -19.55
C ALA A 276 -0.97 -19.19 -20.92
N TYR A 277 -0.10 -19.94 -21.58
CA TYR A 277 0.38 -19.66 -22.94
C TYR A 277 0.96 -20.93 -23.58
N THR A 278 1.10 -20.90 -24.89
CA THR A 278 1.68 -22.00 -25.67
C THR A 278 2.90 -21.48 -26.43
N LEU A 279 4.00 -22.23 -26.41
CA LEU A 279 5.13 -22.01 -27.31
C LEU A 279 5.01 -22.96 -28.50
N ARG A 280 4.71 -22.42 -29.68
CA ARG A 280 4.73 -23.18 -30.93
C ARG A 280 6.17 -23.57 -31.32
N PRO A 281 6.36 -24.55 -32.21
CA PRO A 281 7.65 -24.83 -32.83
C PRO A 281 8.32 -23.56 -33.39
N GLY A 282 9.55 -23.26 -32.92
CA GLY A 282 10.27 -22.03 -33.29
C GLY A 282 9.86 -20.79 -32.48
N GLU A 283 9.08 -20.95 -31.41
CA GLU A 283 8.68 -19.88 -30.50
C GLU A 283 9.47 -19.90 -29.20
N SER A 284 9.71 -18.72 -28.64
CA SER A 284 10.40 -18.54 -27.36
C SER A 284 9.78 -17.44 -26.53
N LEU A 285 9.90 -17.57 -25.20
CA LEU A 285 9.62 -16.52 -24.22
C LEU A 285 10.89 -16.23 -23.43
N GLU A 286 11.25 -14.96 -23.36
CA GLU A 286 12.41 -14.44 -22.63
C GLU A 286 11.93 -13.49 -21.53
N TRP A 287 12.24 -13.81 -20.27
CA TRP A 287 12.12 -12.90 -19.14
C TRP A 287 13.41 -12.12 -19.00
N ARG A 288 13.34 -10.79 -18.94
CA ARG A 288 14.52 -9.92 -18.86
C ARG A 288 14.44 -8.98 -17.66
N TRP A 289 15.61 -8.66 -17.11
CA TRP A 289 15.75 -7.77 -15.95
C TRP A 289 16.05 -6.32 -16.33
N ASP A 290 16.08 -5.98 -17.62
CA ASP A 290 16.15 -4.62 -18.08
C ASP A 290 14.75 -4.05 -18.40
N HIS A 291 14.70 -2.72 -18.54
CA HIS A 291 13.51 -2.00 -18.97
C HIS A 291 13.82 -1.24 -20.24
N ILE A 292 13.22 -1.68 -21.35
CA ILE A 292 13.46 -1.10 -22.67
C ILE A 292 12.67 0.20 -22.91
N GLY A 293 12.10 0.79 -21.86
CA GLY A 293 11.33 2.03 -21.92
C GLY A 293 9.91 1.86 -22.44
N LYS A 294 9.40 0.63 -22.55
CA LYS A 294 8.04 0.35 -23.04
C LYS A 294 7.13 -0.15 -21.92
N GLN A 295 5.98 0.47 -21.76
CA GLN A 295 4.98 0.11 -20.74
C GLN A 295 3.55 0.46 -21.17
N TYR A 296 2.57 -0.24 -20.61
CA TYR A 296 1.16 0.06 -20.73
C TYR A 296 0.67 1.00 -19.61
N THR A 297 -0.11 2.01 -19.97
CA THR A 297 -0.92 2.81 -19.05
C THR A 297 -2.20 3.27 -19.74
N ALA A 298 -3.30 3.35 -19.00
CA ALA A 298 -4.53 3.98 -19.46
C ALA A 298 -4.56 5.50 -19.18
N GLY A 299 -3.62 5.99 -18.36
CA GLY A 299 -3.49 7.40 -18.01
C GLY A 299 -3.14 8.29 -19.20
N VAL A 300 -3.57 9.55 -19.13
CA VAL A 300 -3.23 10.57 -20.12
C VAL A 300 -2.11 11.49 -19.59
N PRO A 301 -1.22 12.02 -20.45
CA PRO A 301 -0.20 12.98 -20.05
C PRO A 301 -0.83 14.19 -19.41
N ALA A 302 -0.17 14.73 -18.39
CA ALA A 302 -0.61 15.94 -17.74
C ALA A 302 -0.70 17.10 -18.75
N VAL A 303 -1.85 17.80 -18.78
CA VAL A 303 -2.01 19.01 -19.59
C VAL A 303 -1.44 20.19 -18.79
N ASN A 304 -0.51 20.94 -19.38
CA ASN A 304 0.13 22.12 -18.74
C ASN A 304 0.78 21.83 -17.37
N GLY A 305 1.27 20.61 -17.15
CA GLY A 305 1.88 20.21 -15.88
C GLY A 305 0.92 20.20 -14.69
N LYS A 306 -0.39 20.29 -14.93
CA LYS A 306 -1.43 20.21 -13.90
C LYS A 306 -2.13 18.86 -13.96
N TRP A 307 -2.20 18.24 -12.80
CA TRP A 307 -3.00 17.07 -12.48
C TRP A 307 -4.47 17.33 -12.80
N THR A 308 -5.16 16.41 -13.45
CA THR A 308 -6.62 16.41 -13.42
C THR A 308 -7.06 15.93 -12.02
N LYS A 309 -8.17 16.45 -11.51
CA LYS A 309 -8.68 16.18 -10.16
C LYS A 309 -8.99 14.68 -9.92
N ASP A 310 -9.08 13.93 -11.01
CA ASP A 310 -9.41 12.50 -11.06
C ASP A 310 -8.15 11.60 -11.12
N GLY A 311 -6.95 12.20 -11.00
CA GLY A 311 -5.69 11.48 -10.95
C GLY A 311 -5.15 11.00 -12.31
N GLU A 312 -5.93 11.02 -13.40
CA GLU A 312 -5.45 10.54 -14.71
C GLU A 312 -4.07 11.15 -15.10
N GLY A 313 -3.05 10.30 -15.23
CA GLY A 313 -1.66 10.70 -15.45
C GLY A 313 -0.79 9.59 -16.04
N ASP A 314 0.23 9.94 -16.83
CA ASP A 314 1.29 8.98 -17.21
C ASP A 314 1.99 8.44 -15.94
N LEU A 315 2.42 7.19 -15.95
CA LEU A 315 3.13 6.54 -14.84
C LEU A 315 4.40 7.30 -14.38
N ALA A 316 4.97 8.15 -15.24
CA ALA A 316 6.06 9.07 -14.87
C ALA A 316 5.74 9.95 -13.65
N ILE A 317 4.46 10.15 -13.33
CA ILE A 317 4.01 10.89 -12.15
C ILE A 317 4.46 10.29 -10.82
N TRP A 318 4.71 8.98 -10.80
CA TRP A 318 5.16 8.25 -9.63
C TRP A 318 6.69 8.29 -9.46
N GLY A 319 7.39 8.99 -10.35
CA GLY A 319 8.82 9.26 -10.28
C GLY A 319 9.72 8.22 -10.96
N GLU A 320 11.01 8.54 -11.04
CA GLU A 320 12.02 7.70 -11.72
C GLU A 320 12.22 6.34 -11.04
N VAL A 321 12.14 6.29 -9.70
CA VAL A 321 12.27 5.04 -8.95
C VAL A 321 11.16 4.05 -9.33
N PHE A 322 9.92 4.53 -9.46
CA PHE A 322 8.79 3.74 -9.95
C PHE A 322 9.09 3.17 -11.34
N HIS A 323 9.43 4.03 -12.29
CA HIS A 323 9.71 3.65 -13.68
C HIS A 323 10.84 2.59 -13.76
N SER A 324 11.82 2.67 -12.84
CA SER A 324 12.90 1.70 -12.72
C SER A 324 12.48 0.31 -12.25
N LYS A 325 11.23 0.08 -11.81
CA LYS A 325 10.73 -1.23 -11.35
C LYS A 325 10.02 -2.02 -12.46
N MET A 326 9.69 -1.39 -13.57
CA MET A 326 9.08 -2.06 -14.72
C MET A 326 10.11 -2.93 -15.41
N ARG A 327 9.72 -4.13 -15.87
CA ARG A 327 10.58 -5.00 -16.67
C ARG A 327 9.90 -5.32 -17.97
N ASN A 328 10.71 -5.75 -18.93
CA ASN A 328 10.19 -6.21 -20.19
C ASN A 328 10.56 -7.66 -20.45
N GLY A 329 9.65 -8.37 -21.09
CA GLY A 329 9.93 -9.66 -21.69
C GLY A 329 9.94 -9.56 -23.20
N LYS A 330 10.38 -10.64 -23.85
CA LYS A 330 10.33 -10.75 -25.29
C LYS A 330 9.83 -12.11 -25.71
N MET A 331 8.76 -12.12 -26.50
CA MET A 331 8.27 -13.32 -27.16
C MET A 331 8.72 -13.28 -28.62
N ARG A 332 9.36 -14.34 -29.09
CA ARG A 332 9.86 -14.43 -30.46
C ARG A 332 9.26 -15.64 -31.15
N TYR A 333 8.75 -15.47 -32.35
CA TYR A 333 8.24 -16.57 -33.16
C TYR A 333 8.83 -16.50 -34.57
N GLN A 334 9.57 -17.54 -34.96
CA GLN A 334 10.16 -17.67 -36.28
C GLN A 334 9.81 -19.05 -36.85
N PRO A 335 8.68 -19.20 -37.55
CA PRO A 335 8.31 -20.47 -38.16
C PRO A 335 9.24 -20.82 -39.33
N ASP A 336 9.61 -22.10 -39.42
CA ASP A 336 10.24 -22.65 -40.61
C ASP A 336 9.19 -22.89 -41.71
N LEU A 337 9.01 -21.90 -42.58
CA LEU A 337 7.98 -21.87 -43.62
C LEU A 337 8.13 -22.99 -44.67
N ALA A 338 9.29 -23.65 -44.73
CA ALA A 338 9.50 -24.80 -45.62
C ALA A 338 8.91 -26.11 -45.08
N ARG A 339 8.50 -26.14 -43.80
CA ARG A 339 7.97 -27.34 -43.14
C ARG A 339 6.47 -27.23 -42.89
N ASP A 340 5.77 -28.36 -42.96
CA ASP A 340 4.32 -28.45 -42.66
C ASP A 340 3.95 -27.90 -41.28
N VAL A 341 4.86 -28.01 -40.30
CA VAL A 341 4.63 -27.52 -38.93
C VAL A 341 4.32 -26.03 -38.87
N ALA A 342 4.89 -25.22 -39.78
CA ALA A 342 4.64 -23.78 -39.81
C ALA A 342 3.17 -23.44 -40.15
N ARG A 343 2.47 -24.30 -40.90
CA ARG A 343 1.04 -24.11 -41.22
C ARG A 343 0.16 -24.29 -40.00
N ARG A 344 0.51 -25.21 -39.10
CA ARG A 344 -0.23 -25.40 -37.83
C ARG A 344 -0.14 -24.16 -36.94
N GLY A 345 0.93 -23.38 -37.06
CA GLY A 345 1.08 -22.12 -36.34
C GLY A 345 0.32 -20.93 -36.96
N MET A 346 -0.32 -21.09 -38.12
CA MET A 346 -1.18 -20.09 -38.72
C MET A 346 -2.60 -20.19 -38.16
N ALA A 347 -3.19 -19.04 -37.84
CA ALA A 347 -4.60 -18.95 -37.49
C ALA A 347 -5.51 -19.15 -38.71
N GLU A 348 -5.04 -18.76 -39.89
CA GLU A 348 -5.75 -18.93 -41.16
C GLU A 348 -4.74 -19.01 -42.31
N ALA A 349 -5.00 -19.90 -43.27
CA ALA A 349 -4.24 -20.04 -44.50
C ALA A 349 -5.21 -20.15 -45.68
N VAL A 350 -5.13 -19.21 -46.62
CA VAL A 350 -6.05 -19.13 -47.77
C VAL A 350 -5.25 -19.27 -49.06
N ALA A 351 -5.61 -20.27 -49.87
CA ALA A 351 -5.05 -20.51 -51.21
C ALA A 351 -3.51 -20.47 -51.28
N LEU A 352 -2.83 -21.09 -50.31
CA LEU A 352 -1.36 -21.22 -50.27
C LEU A 352 -0.93 -22.58 -50.83
N ALA A 353 0.05 -22.59 -51.74
CA ALA A 353 0.66 -23.82 -52.27
C ALA A 353 1.26 -24.69 -51.15
N ALA A 354 1.48 -26.00 -51.35
CA ALA A 354 2.11 -26.86 -50.32
C ALA A 354 3.51 -26.36 -49.91
N PRO A 355 4.00 -26.68 -48.69
CA PRO A 355 5.32 -26.23 -48.24
C PRO A 355 6.45 -26.59 -49.18
N ALA A 356 7.35 -25.64 -49.39
CA ALA A 356 8.49 -25.77 -50.27
C ALA A 356 9.66 -24.92 -49.73
N PRO A 357 10.90 -25.17 -50.17
CA PRO A 357 12.06 -24.37 -49.77
C PRO A 357 11.93 -22.87 -50.08
N ALA A 358 11.05 -22.49 -51.02
CA ALA A 358 10.75 -21.10 -51.37
C ALA A 358 9.86 -20.38 -50.34
N GLY A 359 9.41 -21.06 -49.28
CA GLY A 359 8.51 -20.51 -48.26
C GLY A 359 7.05 -20.53 -48.68
N LEU A 360 6.29 -19.49 -48.32
CA LEU A 360 4.86 -19.39 -48.64
C LEU A 360 4.64 -18.71 -49.99
N THR A 361 3.93 -19.36 -50.89
CA THR A 361 3.50 -18.78 -52.17
C THR A 361 1.99 -18.98 -52.38
N PRO A 362 1.33 -18.13 -53.19
CA PRO A 362 0.02 -18.44 -53.74
C PRO A 362 -0.04 -19.84 -54.37
N GLU A 363 -1.20 -20.48 -54.28
CA GLU A 363 -1.50 -21.75 -54.95
C GLU A 363 -1.61 -21.57 -56.48
N ALA A 364 -2.17 -20.44 -56.92
CA ALA A 364 -2.40 -20.13 -58.32
C ALA A 364 -2.18 -18.64 -58.60
N ALA A 365 -1.72 -18.32 -59.82
CA ALA A 365 -1.59 -16.94 -60.28
C ALA A 365 -2.96 -16.27 -60.47
N GLY A 366 -3.00 -14.95 -60.32
CA GLY A 366 -4.19 -14.12 -60.42
C GLY A 366 -5.19 -14.27 -59.27
N LYS A 367 -4.99 -15.23 -58.36
CA LYS A 367 -5.87 -15.47 -57.21
C LYS A 367 -5.26 -14.86 -55.94
N PRO A 368 -6.06 -14.19 -55.09
CA PRO A 368 -5.62 -13.78 -53.76
C PRO A 368 -5.30 -14.98 -52.88
N ALA A 369 -4.20 -14.89 -52.15
CA ALA A 369 -3.78 -15.82 -51.13
C ALA A 369 -3.38 -15.06 -49.86
N SER A 370 -3.52 -15.68 -48.69
CA SER A 370 -3.12 -15.04 -47.44
C SER A 370 -2.66 -16.03 -46.38
N ALA A 371 -1.78 -15.55 -45.51
CA ALA A 371 -1.37 -16.24 -44.30
C ALA A 371 -1.61 -15.33 -43.10
N THR A 372 -2.38 -15.79 -42.13
CA THR A 372 -2.70 -15.05 -40.90
C THR A 372 -2.11 -15.76 -39.70
N TRP A 373 -1.36 -15.05 -38.87
CA TRP A 373 -0.85 -15.52 -37.58
C TRP A 373 -1.54 -14.80 -36.45
N ARG A 374 -1.95 -15.55 -35.43
CA ARG A 374 -2.34 -15.00 -34.13
C ARG A 374 -1.14 -15.07 -33.19
N ILE A 375 -0.75 -13.94 -32.64
CA ILE A 375 0.28 -13.83 -31.61
C ILE A 375 -0.44 -13.56 -30.28
N ALA A 376 -0.13 -14.35 -29.25
CA ALA A 376 -0.81 -14.33 -27.95
C ALA A 376 0.21 -14.38 -26.82
N ALA A 377 0.00 -13.60 -25.77
CA ALA A 377 0.82 -13.64 -24.58
C ALA A 377 -0.03 -13.58 -23.31
N ALA A 378 0.48 -14.18 -22.24
CA ALA A 378 -0.07 -14.01 -20.90
C ALA A 378 0.25 -12.64 -20.28
N TYR A 379 1.19 -11.90 -20.86
CA TYR A 379 1.60 -10.57 -20.44
C TYR A 379 1.04 -9.52 -21.40
N VAL A 380 0.83 -8.29 -20.90
CA VAL A 380 0.38 -7.21 -21.78
C VAL A 380 1.47 -6.88 -22.81
N VAL A 381 1.06 -6.79 -24.07
CA VAL A 381 1.91 -6.43 -25.20
C VAL A 381 2.15 -4.93 -25.18
N VAL A 382 3.40 -4.49 -25.29
CA VAL A 382 3.78 -3.06 -25.23
C VAL A 382 4.58 -2.59 -26.44
N GLY A 383 4.62 -3.42 -27.49
CA GLY A 383 5.28 -3.10 -28.74
C GLY A 383 5.80 -4.34 -29.43
N GLY A 384 6.65 -4.13 -30.43
CA GLY A 384 7.27 -5.21 -31.18
C GLY A 384 7.61 -4.83 -32.60
N LYS A 385 8.09 -5.81 -33.36
CA LYS A 385 8.38 -5.69 -34.78
C LYS A 385 8.17 -7.01 -35.53
N ILE A 386 8.00 -6.89 -36.84
CA ILE A 386 8.05 -8.02 -37.78
C ILE A 386 9.32 -7.85 -38.61
N THR A 387 10.11 -8.91 -38.72
CA THR A 387 11.20 -8.99 -39.68
C THR A 387 10.85 -10.05 -40.71
N ALA A 388 10.91 -9.72 -41.99
CA ALA A 388 10.50 -10.62 -43.05
C ALA A 388 11.36 -10.46 -44.29
N ARG A 389 11.52 -11.57 -45.02
CA ARG A 389 12.14 -11.62 -46.33
C ARG A 389 11.10 -12.08 -47.34
N PHE A 390 10.80 -11.20 -48.29
CA PHE A 390 9.79 -11.42 -49.30
C PHE A 390 10.38 -11.48 -50.69
N LYS A 391 9.66 -12.11 -51.61
CA LYS A 391 9.89 -12.00 -53.05
C LYS A 391 8.67 -11.34 -53.70
N ARG A 392 8.92 -10.43 -54.65
CA ARG A 392 7.90 -9.82 -55.50
C ARG A 392 8.48 -9.56 -56.89
N ALA A 393 8.05 -10.28 -57.93
CA ALA A 393 8.68 -10.19 -59.24
C ALA A 393 8.27 -8.92 -60.02
N ALA A 394 7.02 -8.48 -59.91
CA ALA A 394 6.48 -7.39 -60.72
C ALA A 394 5.66 -6.37 -59.90
N ALA A 395 5.55 -5.14 -60.41
CA ALA A 395 4.84 -4.05 -59.75
C ALA A 395 3.31 -4.23 -59.69
N ASN A 396 2.75 -5.12 -60.52
CA ASN A 396 1.34 -5.50 -60.48
C ASN A 396 1.05 -6.66 -59.49
N ASP A 397 2.08 -7.29 -58.94
CA ASP A 397 1.93 -8.27 -57.88
C ASP A 397 1.54 -7.58 -56.56
N ARG A 398 0.59 -8.17 -55.83
CA ARG A 398 0.19 -7.70 -54.49
C ARG A 398 1.02 -8.42 -53.43
N LEU A 399 1.59 -7.63 -52.53
CA LEU A 399 2.18 -8.07 -51.28
C LEU A 399 1.92 -6.99 -50.23
N ALA A 400 1.27 -7.32 -49.13
CA ALA A 400 0.98 -6.38 -48.04
C ALA A 400 0.97 -7.09 -46.69
N VAL A 401 1.39 -6.39 -45.64
CA VAL A 401 1.28 -6.87 -44.25
C VAL A 401 0.26 -6.00 -43.53
N SER A 402 -0.73 -6.64 -42.93
CA SER A 402 -1.79 -5.99 -42.15
C SER A 402 -1.80 -6.48 -40.70
N LEU A 403 -2.14 -5.60 -39.78
CA LEU A 403 -2.29 -5.87 -38.35
C LEU A 403 -3.77 -5.76 -37.95
N SER A 404 -4.26 -6.66 -37.10
CA SER A 404 -5.56 -6.54 -36.46
C SER A 404 -5.47 -6.79 -34.95
N ARG A 405 -6.22 -5.99 -34.20
CA ARG A 405 -6.23 -5.99 -32.72
C ARG A 405 -7.48 -6.66 -32.15
N ASP A 406 -8.54 -6.71 -32.94
CA ASP A 406 -9.87 -7.19 -32.59
C ASP A 406 -10.35 -8.34 -33.51
N GLY A 407 -9.56 -8.70 -34.54
CA GLY A 407 -9.90 -9.67 -35.58
C GLY A 407 -10.93 -9.16 -36.59
N LYS A 408 -11.34 -7.90 -36.52
CA LYS A 408 -12.37 -7.30 -37.37
C LYS A 408 -11.80 -6.17 -38.21
N THR A 409 -11.05 -5.28 -37.58
CA THR A 409 -10.44 -4.10 -38.18
C THR A 409 -9.00 -4.43 -38.55
N TRP A 410 -8.62 -4.15 -39.80
CA TRP A 410 -7.29 -4.46 -40.34
C TRP A 410 -6.60 -3.18 -40.80
N ASP A 411 -5.46 -2.89 -40.20
CA ASP A 411 -4.60 -1.76 -40.53
C ASP A 411 -3.44 -2.27 -41.39
N GLU A 412 -3.31 -1.79 -42.64
CA GLU A 412 -2.17 -2.12 -43.50
C GLU A 412 -0.92 -1.40 -42.94
N VAL A 413 0.01 -2.18 -42.38
CA VAL A 413 1.21 -1.65 -41.69
C VAL A 413 2.44 -1.61 -42.59
N TRP A 414 2.43 -2.33 -43.71
CA TRP A 414 3.52 -2.31 -44.66
C TRP A 414 3.09 -2.74 -46.07
N THR A 415 3.66 -2.08 -47.07
CA THR A 415 3.66 -2.48 -48.48
C THR A 415 5.04 -2.23 -49.10
N PRO A 416 5.41 -2.95 -50.17
CA PRO A 416 6.70 -2.78 -50.84
C PRO A 416 6.79 -1.48 -51.67
N GLY A 417 5.68 -0.75 -51.86
CA GLY A 417 5.57 0.33 -52.84
C GLY A 417 5.92 -0.15 -54.25
N ASP A 418 6.76 0.60 -54.96
CA ASP A 418 7.20 0.24 -56.32
C ASP A 418 8.34 -0.79 -56.37
N LYS A 419 8.83 -1.25 -55.21
CA LYS A 419 9.99 -2.16 -55.16
C LYS A 419 9.63 -3.58 -55.61
N THR A 420 10.54 -4.20 -56.34
CA THR A 420 10.49 -5.60 -56.81
C THR A 420 11.81 -6.31 -56.50
N GLY A 421 11.86 -7.63 -56.71
CA GLY A 421 12.97 -8.51 -56.36
C GLY A 421 12.79 -9.15 -54.98
N VAL A 422 13.91 -9.44 -54.32
CA VAL A 422 13.94 -9.89 -52.92
C VAL A 422 13.95 -8.66 -52.02
N LEU A 423 13.08 -8.65 -51.02
CA LEU A 423 12.83 -7.50 -50.16
C LEU A 423 12.97 -7.93 -48.69
N ASP A 424 13.96 -7.37 -48.00
CA ASP A 424 14.06 -7.44 -46.55
C ASP A 424 13.25 -6.30 -45.94
N ALA A 425 12.34 -6.64 -45.03
CA ALA A 425 11.43 -5.71 -44.37
C ALA A 425 11.59 -5.79 -42.85
N GLU A 426 11.71 -4.64 -42.21
CA GLU A 426 11.54 -4.47 -40.77
C GLU A 426 10.34 -3.54 -40.54
N ILE A 427 9.31 -4.06 -39.88
CA ILE A 427 8.02 -3.40 -39.71
C ILE A 427 7.81 -3.17 -38.22
N ALA A 428 7.89 -1.91 -37.77
CA ALA A 428 7.65 -1.56 -36.38
C ALA A 428 6.14 -1.62 -36.05
N LEU A 429 5.79 -2.26 -34.93
CA LEU A 429 4.41 -2.36 -34.42
C LEU A 429 4.16 -1.48 -33.19
N ASP A 430 5.23 -0.89 -32.67
CA ASP A 430 5.29 -0.03 -31.51
C ASP A 430 4.19 1.02 -31.43
N GLU A 431 3.88 1.69 -32.55
CA GLU A 431 2.86 2.75 -32.61
C GLU A 431 1.42 2.23 -32.82
N ARG A 432 1.19 0.92 -32.75
CA ARG A 432 -0.10 0.30 -33.09
C ARG A 432 -0.65 -0.59 -31.98
N LEU A 433 0.21 -1.10 -31.10
CA LEU A 433 -0.15 -2.07 -30.06
C LEU A 433 -0.41 -1.41 -28.70
N SER A 434 -1.40 -1.95 -27.99
CA SER A 434 -1.90 -1.52 -26.68
C SER A 434 -2.09 -0.01 -26.52
N PRO A 435 -2.95 0.63 -27.35
CA PRO A 435 -3.32 2.02 -27.14
C PRO A 435 -3.89 2.24 -25.74
N ARG A 436 -3.86 3.49 -25.29
CA ARG A 436 -4.42 3.86 -23.98
C ARG A 436 -5.85 3.35 -23.82
N LYS A 437 -6.16 2.90 -22.61
CA LYS A 437 -7.47 2.32 -22.24
C LYS A 437 -7.81 1.01 -22.96
N GLN A 438 -6.94 0.46 -23.80
CA GLN A 438 -7.15 -0.80 -24.52
C GLN A 438 -5.90 -1.70 -24.44
N PRO A 439 -5.65 -2.35 -23.28
CA PRO A 439 -4.52 -3.27 -23.13
C PRO A 439 -4.72 -4.49 -24.04
N GLN A 440 -3.63 -5.01 -24.59
CA GLN A 440 -3.69 -6.14 -25.52
C GLN A 440 -2.84 -7.31 -25.04
N TYR A 441 -3.42 -8.50 -25.17
CA TYR A 441 -2.80 -9.79 -24.86
C TYR A 441 -2.71 -10.68 -26.11
N ALA A 442 -3.24 -10.20 -27.24
CA ALA A 442 -3.11 -10.85 -28.53
C ALA A 442 -3.29 -9.85 -29.67
N TYR A 443 -2.72 -10.18 -30.82
CA TYR A 443 -2.95 -9.49 -32.09
C TYR A 443 -2.84 -10.48 -33.25
N LEU A 444 -3.33 -10.08 -34.42
CA LEU A 444 -3.27 -10.84 -35.66
C LEU A 444 -2.41 -10.11 -36.68
N VAL A 445 -1.59 -10.85 -37.40
CA VAL A 445 -0.84 -10.35 -38.56
C VAL A 445 -1.26 -11.15 -39.78
N ARG A 446 -1.62 -10.47 -40.86
CA ARG A 446 -1.94 -11.10 -42.14
C ARG A 446 -0.98 -10.62 -43.21
N VAL A 447 -0.46 -11.56 -44.01
CA VAL A 447 0.26 -11.26 -45.24
C VAL A 447 -0.65 -11.59 -46.41
N ASP A 448 -1.01 -10.58 -47.20
CA ASP A 448 -1.84 -10.69 -48.39
C ASP A 448 -0.95 -10.78 -49.64
N MET A 449 -1.17 -11.78 -50.50
CA MET A 449 -0.38 -12.06 -51.69
C MET A 449 -1.26 -12.28 -52.92
N THR A 450 -0.89 -11.69 -54.05
CA THR A 450 -1.46 -12.02 -55.36
C THR A 450 -0.35 -11.94 -56.40
N ALA A 451 0.03 -13.07 -57.00
CA ALA A 451 1.01 -13.09 -58.08
C ALA A 451 0.30 -12.98 -59.43
N GLY A 452 0.62 -11.98 -60.25
CA GLY A 452 -0.02 -11.72 -61.54
C GLY A 452 0.42 -12.70 -62.64
N GLY A 453 1.68 -13.14 -62.61
CA GLY A 453 2.28 -14.05 -63.59
C GLY A 453 2.28 -15.50 -63.16
N ASN A 454 3.32 -15.92 -62.45
CA ASN A 454 3.49 -17.26 -61.88
C ASN A 454 3.24 -17.22 -60.36
N PRO A 455 2.70 -18.28 -59.73
CA PRO A 455 2.45 -18.27 -58.28
C PRO A 455 3.70 -17.95 -57.45
N GLY A 456 4.88 -18.43 -57.88
CA GLY A 456 6.17 -18.16 -57.22
C GLY A 456 6.77 -16.78 -57.48
N ASP A 457 6.08 -15.88 -58.18
CA ASP A 457 6.50 -14.49 -58.37
C ASP A 457 6.31 -13.67 -57.08
N VAL A 458 5.41 -14.11 -56.19
CA VAL A 458 5.25 -13.57 -54.83
C VAL A 458 5.54 -14.67 -53.82
N ALA A 459 6.41 -14.40 -52.86
CA ALA A 459 6.71 -15.34 -51.78
C ALA A 459 6.98 -14.66 -50.44
N VAL A 460 6.67 -15.34 -49.35
CA VAL A 460 7.24 -15.09 -48.01
C VAL A 460 8.32 -16.14 -47.78
N GLU A 461 9.58 -15.76 -47.96
CA GLU A 461 10.73 -16.66 -47.79
C GLU A 461 10.99 -16.88 -46.30
N GLN A 462 10.91 -15.81 -45.50
CA GLN A 462 11.08 -15.85 -44.04
C GLN A 462 10.19 -14.80 -43.37
N ILE A 463 9.71 -15.11 -42.17
CA ILE A 463 9.01 -14.16 -41.31
C ILE A 463 9.32 -14.46 -39.85
N ALA A 464 9.53 -13.41 -39.06
CA ALA A 464 9.76 -13.48 -37.63
C ALA A 464 8.96 -12.38 -36.93
N PHE A 465 8.40 -12.72 -35.77
CA PHE A 465 7.63 -11.83 -34.91
C PHE A 465 8.39 -11.64 -33.61
N ASP A 466 8.70 -10.39 -33.29
CA ASP A 466 9.26 -9.98 -32.01
C ASP A 466 8.20 -9.18 -31.26
N THR A 467 7.69 -9.71 -30.15
CA THR A 467 6.68 -9.04 -29.32
C THR A 467 7.30 -8.62 -28.00
N ASP A 468 7.23 -7.33 -27.70
CA ASP A 468 7.70 -6.79 -26.42
C ASP A 468 6.57 -6.87 -25.38
N LEU A 469 6.89 -7.39 -24.20
CA LEU A 469 5.95 -7.64 -23.12
C LEU A 469 6.32 -6.77 -21.91
N GLN A 470 5.34 -6.42 -21.08
CA GLN A 470 5.59 -5.83 -19.77
C GLN A 470 5.51 -6.89 -18.67
N MET A 471 6.42 -6.81 -17.70
CA MET A 471 6.56 -7.74 -16.59
C MET A 471 6.87 -7.00 -15.28
N SER A 472 6.47 -7.60 -14.16
CA SER A 472 6.83 -7.13 -12.82
C SER A 472 8.23 -7.64 -12.43
N ALA A 473 9.10 -6.75 -11.94
CA ALA A 473 10.42 -7.14 -11.44
C ALA A 473 10.37 -8.15 -10.29
N LEU A 474 9.33 -8.10 -9.45
CA LEU A 474 9.19 -8.97 -8.27
C LEU A 474 8.68 -10.37 -8.61
N ALA A 475 8.25 -10.61 -9.85
CA ALA A 475 7.73 -11.88 -10.33
C ALA A 475 8.77 -12.77 -11.01
N LEU A 476 9.88 -12.17 -11.45
CA LEU A 476 10.80 -12.84 -12.36
C LEU A 476 11.50 -14.03 -11.64
N PRO A 477 11.83 -15.11 -12.38
CA PRO A 477 12.52 -16.29 -11.86
C PRO A 477 14.00 -16.00 -11.57
N GLU A 478 14.23 -15.19 -10.54
CA GLU A 478 15.52 -14.65 -10.14
C GLU A 478 16.44 -15.73 -9.53
N LEU A 479 17.67 -15.84 -10.02
CA LEU A 479 18.73 -16.60 -9.35
C LEU A 479 19.27 -15.81 -8.16
N GLU A 480 19.52 -16.52 -7.06
CA GLU A 480 20.11 -16.04 -5.81
C GLU A 480 21.55 -16.55 -5.67
N ALA A 481 22.33 -15.94 -4.77
CA ALA A 481 23.71 -16.32 -4.51
C ALA A 481 23.80 -17.79 -4.04
N GLY A 482 24.77 -18.54 -4.60
CA GLY A 482 24.96 -19.95 -4.30
C GLY A 482 24.13 -20.88 -5.20
N LYS A 483 23.65 -21.97 -4.61
CA LYS A 483 23.00 -23.06 -5.34
C LYS A 483 21.51 -22.76 -5.54
N ASN A 484 21.07 -22.73 -6.81
CA ASN A 484 19.67 -22.57 -7.18
C ASN A 484 19.10 -23.86 -7.74
N THR A 485 17.94 -24.28 -7.23
CA THR A 485 17.17 -25.40 -7.77
C THR A 485 16.11 -24.86 -8.72
N ILE A 486 16.17 -25.30 -9.98
CA ILE A 486 15.23 -24.90 -11.02
C ILE A 486 14.30 -26.07 -11.33
N GLU A 487 13.00 -25.82 -11.31
CA GLU A 487 11.97 -26.76 -11.70
C GLU A 487 11.26 -26.26 -12.96
N TYR A 488 11.25 -27.09 -13.98
CA TYR A 488 10.48 -26.90 -15.21
C TYR A 488 9.27 -27.83 -15.21
N VAL A 489 8.11 -27.28 -15.57
CA VAL A 489 6.88 -28.03 -15.81
C VAL A 489 6.18 -27.51 -17.06
N ASP A 490 5.45 -28.39 -17.73
CA ASP A 490 4.54 -28.11 -18.85
C ASP A 490 3.39 -29.13 -18.86
N GLU A 491 2.32 -28.82 -19.60
CA GLU A 491 1.09 -29.62 -19.75
C GLU A 491 0.99 -30.32 -21.13
N THR A 492 2.10 -30.39 -21.85
CA THR A 492 2.18 -30.91 -23.22
C THR A 492 1.90 -32.40 -23.28
N GLN A 493 1.05 -32.80 -24.22
CA GLN A 493 0.84 -34.21 -24.59
C GLN A 493 1.81 -34.60 -25.70
N GLY A 494 2.60 -35.66 -25.52
CA GLY A 494 3.55 -36.16 -26.53
C GLY A 494 5.00 -35.67 -26.37
N PRO A 495 5.85 -35.77 -27.40
CA PRO A 495 7.26 -35.38 -27.27
C PRO A 495 7.41 -33.86 -27.15
N ARG A 496 8.46 -33.42 -26.43
CA ARG A 496 8.86 -32.02 -26.28
C ARG A 496 10.37 -31.90 -26.43
N ASN A 497 10.83 -30.79 -26.97
CA ASN A 497 12.25 -30.47 -27.10
C ASN A 497 12.42 -28.98 -26.78
N VAL A 498 12.66 -28.70 -25.51
CA VAL A 498 12.77 -27.33 -24.99
C VAL A 498 14.22 -27.04 -24.63
N ARG A 499 14.68 -25.83 -24.94
CA ARG A 499 15.95 -25.31 -24.42
C ARG A 499 15.68 -24.18 -23.45
N ILE A 500 16.34 -24.22 -22.31
CA ILE A 500 16.28 -23.20 -21.29
C ILE A 500 17.65 -22.57 -21.17
N THR A 501 17.75 -21.26 -21.37
CA THR A 501 19.01 -20.51 -21.29
C THR A 501 18.94 -19.50 -20.16
N HIS A 502 19.81 -19.64 -19.16
CA HIS A 502 20.00 -18.70 -18.05
C HIS A 502 21.21 -17.82 -18.33
N ASN A 503 21.11 -16.50 -18.16
CA ASN A 503 22.22 -15.56 -18.31
C ASN A 503 22.28 -14.59 -17.12
N TRP A 504 23.44 -14.50 -16.49
CA TRP A 504 23.67 -13.66 -15.32
C TRP A 504 25.11 -13.13 -15.26
N LEU A 505 25.33 -12.19 -14.34
CA LEU A 505 26.65 -11.69 -13.96
C LEU A 505 27.03 -12.14 -12.55
N GLU A 506 28.31 -12.43 -12.36
CA GLU A 506 28.91 -12.63 -11.05
C GLU A 506 29.87 -11.48 -10.74
N ARG A 507 29.74 -10.91 -9.54
CA ARG A 507 30.62 -9.86 -9.04
C ARG A 507 31.46 -10.41 -7.88
N PRO A 508 32.60 -11.06 -8.18
CA PRO A 508 33.35 -11.83 -7.18
C PRO A 508 34.01 -10.99 -6.08
N ASN A 509 34.11 -9.68 -6.28
CA ASN A 509 34.78 -8.76 -5.36
C ASN A 509 33.81 -8.05 -4.39
N TRP A 510 32.54 -8.47 -4.37
CA TRP A 510 31.54 -7.95 -3.43
C TRP A 510 31.20 -9.05 -2.43
N HIS A 511 31.28 -8.72 -1.15
CA HIS A 511 30.84 -9.54 -0.04
C HIS A 511 29.87 -8.75 0.83
N PRO A 512 28.83 -9.40 1.38
CA PRO A 512 27.97 -8.74 2.36
C PRO A 512 28.73 -8.35 3.62
N PRO A 513 28.28 -7.30 4.35
CA PRO A 513 28.73 -7.07 5.71
C PRO A 513 28.41 -8.26 6.60
N ALA A 514 29.20 -8.49 7.66
CA ALA A 514 28.87 -9.51 8.65
C ALA A 514 27.57 -9.17 9.42
N ALA A 515 27.01 -10.15 10.13
CA ALA A 515 25.88 -9.91 11.01
C ALA A 515 26.28 -8.98 12.18
N PRO A 516 25.47 -7.97 12.55
CA PRO A 516 25.68 -7.21 13.78
C PRO A 516 25.53 -8.09 15.03
N GLU A 517 26.13 -7.66 16.14
CA GLU A 517 26.02 -8.35 17.45
C GLU A 517 25.07 -7.58 18.38
N PRO A 518 23.93 -8.17 18.80
CA PRO A 518 23.05 -7.59 19.82
C PRO A 518 23.80 -7.34 21.14
N GLU A 519 23.61 -6.18 21.76
CA GLU A 519 24.26 -5.81 23.03
C GLU A 519 23.29 -5.47 24.17
N THR A 520 22.28 -4.65 23.88
CA THR A 520 21.32 -4.18 24.88
C THR A 520 19.92 -4.24 24.27
N PRO A 521 18.93 -4.79 24.98
CA PRO A 521 19.04 -5.52 26.25
C PRO A 521 19.93 -6.77 26.14
N ALA A 522 20.49 -7.21 27.26
CA ALA A 522 21.14 -8.51 27.31
C ALA A 522 20.11 -9.63 27.08
N GLU A 523 20.57 -10.81 26.66
CA GLU A 523 19.67 -11.94 26.38
C GLU A 523 18.78 -12.28 27.58
N ALA A 524 17.48 -12.41 27.31
CA ALA A 524 16.44 -12.67 28.30
C ALA A 524 16.37 -11.62 29.44
N ALA A 525 16.89 -10.41 29.22
CA ALA A 525 16.83 -9.35 30.23
C ALA A 525 15.39 -8.87 30.46
N VAL A 526 15.12 -8.47 31.70
CA VAL A 526 13.91 -7.74 32.06
C VAL A 526 14.22 -6.25 32.05
N VAL A 527 13.66 -5.55 31.08
CA VAL A 527 13.86 -4.10 30.87
C VAL A 527 12.81 -3.33 31.65
N GLU A 528 13.23 -2.25 32.31
CA GLU A 528 12.29 -1.35 32.97
C GLU A 528 11.47 -0.55 31.94
N GLY A 529 10.14 -0.56 32.10
CA GLY A 529 9.24 0.12 31.18
C GLY A 529 9.04 -0.58 29.84
N THR A 530 8.24 0.05 28.98
CA THR A 530 7.81 -0.50 27.68
C THR A 530 8.42 0.24 26.48
N GLN A 531 9.15 1.34 26.73
CA GLN A 531 9.86 2.09 25.69
C GLN A 531 11.32 1.63 25.69
N VAL A 532 11.58 0.56 24.96
CA VAL A 532 12.87 -0.14 25.00
C VAL A 532 13.84 0.43 23.97
N THR A 533 15.10 0.63 24.36
CA THR A 533 16.22 0.93 23.47
C THR A 533 17.00 -0.35 23.16
N LEU A 534 17.12 -0.66 21.88
CA LEU A 534 17.92 -1.75 21.34
C LEU A 534 19.27 -1.19 20.86
N LYS A 535 20.38 -1.83 21.22
CA LYS A 535 21.75 -1.47 20.81
C LYS A 535 22.53 -2.69 20.34
N TRP A 536 23.40 -2.47 19.38
CA TRP A 536 24.23 -3.51 18.79
C TRP A 536 25.63 -2.99 18.43
N LYS A 537 26.58 -3.90 18.27
CA LYS A 537 27.88 -3.58 17.68
C LYS A 537 27.78 -3.53 16.17
N ALA A 538 28.39 -2.51 15.58
CA ALA A 538 28.58 -2.45 14.14
C ALA A 538 29.39 -3.68 13.66
N PRO A 539 28.97 -4.35 12.58
CA PRO A 539 29.71 -5.48 12.05
C PRO A 539 30.98 -5.03 11.32
N ALA A 540 31.97 -5.93 11.23
CA ALA A 540 33.07 -5.77 10.28
C ALA A 540 32.58 -6.00 8.85
N HIS A 541 33.17 -5.27 7.89
CA HIS A 541 32.94 -5.47 6.47
C HIS A 541 34.14 -6.17 5.83
N PRO A 542 33.99 -7.33 5.17
CA PRO A 542 35.11 -8.06 4.56
C PRO A 542 35.91 -7.20 3.56
N ASP A 543 35.19 -6.41 2.75
CA ASP A 543 35.77 -5.52 1.75
C ASP A 543 36.12 -4.10 2.27
N GLY A 544 35.99 -3.85 3.59
CA GLY A 544 36.25 -2.53 4.18
C GLY A 544 35.25 -1.41 3.78
N VAL A 545 34.11 -1.77 3.16
CA VAL A 545 33.05 -0.82 2.81
C VAL A 545 32.32 -0.36 4.07
N ALA A 546 31.98 0.94 4.12
CA ALA A 546 31.27 1.51 5.26
C ALA A 546 29.83 0.95 5.36
N ILE A 547 29.35 0.77 6.60
CA ILE A 547 27.95 0.47 6.87
C ILE A 547 27.13 1.75 6.71
N ALA A 548 26.11 1.70 5.87
CA ALA A 548 25.25 2.84 5.53
C ALA A 548 23.93 2.85 6.29
N ASP A 549 23.39 1.69 6.68
CA ASP A 549 22.10 1.60 7.38
C ASP A 549 21.93 0.28 8.13
N TYR A 550 20.87 0.21 8.94
CA TYR A 550 20.44 -0.99 9.64
C TYR A 550 18.93 -1.20 9.50
N ARG A 551 18.48 -2.45 9.50
CA ARG A 551 17.06 -2.80 9.66
C ARG A 551 16.87 -3.52 10.99
N VAL A 552 15.91 -3.08 11.78
CA VAL A 552 15.60 -3.64 13.12
C VAL A 552 14.20 -4.22 13.10
N GLN A 553 14.04 -5.41 13.67
CA GLN A 553 12.74 -6.07 13.84
C GLN A 553 12.50 -6.49 15.29
N VAL A 554 11.26 -6.32 15.78
CA VAL A 554 10.79 -6.84 17.07
C VAL A 554 9.52 -7.66 16.87
N SER A 555 9.45 -8.82 17.53
CA SER A 555 8.41 -9.83 17.41
C SER A 555 7.99 -10.36 18.77
N VAL A 556 6.80 -10.92 18.87
CA VAL A 556 6.38 -11.80 19.98
C VAL A 556 6.71 -13.28 19.71
N PHE A 557 7.21 -13.60 18.53
CA PHE A 557 7.50 -14.96 18.08
C PHE A 557 9.02 -15.20 18.01
N ALA A 558 9.49 -16.29 18.59
CA ALA A 558 10.92 -16.60 18.70
C ALA A 558 11.62 -16.84 17.35
N ASP A 559 10.87 -17.33 16.36
CA ASP A 559 11.30 -17.55 14.99
C ASP A 559 11.17 -16.29 14.10
N MET A 560 10.70 -15.17 14.68
CA MET A 560 10.56 -13.88 14.01
C MET A 560 9.65 -13.91 12.77
N HIS A 561 8.65 -14.81 12.72
CA HIS A 561 7.81 -14.91 11.54
C HIS A 561 7.00 -13.62 11.32
N TRP A 562 6.39 -13.02 12.36
CA TRP A 562 5.74 -11.70 12.28
C TRP A 562 6.34 -10.65 13.22
N VAL A 563 6.40 -9.40 12.78
CA VAL A 563 6.67 -8.27 13.68
C VAL A 563 5.40 -7.88 14.43
N VAL A 564 5.56 -7.29 15.63
CA VAL A 564 4.43 -6.86 16.49
C VAL A 564 3.47 -5.93 15.71
N SER A 565 4.02 -4.90 15.08
CA SER A 565 3.30 -3.98 14.21
C SER A 565 4.30 -3.24 13.31
N PRO A 566 3.86 -2.40 12.36
CA PRO A 566 4.76 -1.57 11.54
C PRO A 566 5.70 -0.66 12.34
N ASN A 567 5.40 -0.38 13.63
CA ASN A 567 6.32 0.33 14.52
C ASN A 567 7.63 -0.43 14.78
N PHE A 568 7.65 -1.74 14.53
CA PHE A 568 8.70 -2.66 14.92
C PHE A 568 9.37 -3.35 13.73
N ASP A 569 9.26 -2.77 12.53
CA ASP A 569 10.08 -3.12 11.36
C ASP A 569 10.61 -1.81 10.75
N LYS A 570 11.85 -1.45 11.11
CA LYS A 570 12.37 -0.11 10.89
C LYS A 570 13.71 -0.11 10.19
N LEU A 571 13.85 0.76 9.19
CA LEU A 571 15.15 1.22 8.71
C LEU A 571 15.63 2.33 9.64
N VAL A 572 16.82 2.18 10.24
CA VAL A 572 17.34 3.13 11.22
C VAL A 572 17.50 4.52 10.59
N SER A 573 17.86 4.60 9.31
CA SER A 573 17.94 5.85 8.54
C SER A 573 16.62 6.64 8.44
N HIS A 574 15.49 6.00 8.71
CA HIS A 574 14.13 6.57 8.69
C HIS A 574 13.58 6.90 10.08
N THR A 575 14.44 6.84 11.11
CA THR A 575 14.07 7.12 12.51
C THR A 575 14.95 8.23 13.09
N ALA A 576 14.65 8.67 14.31
CA ALA A 576 15.50 9.59 15.07
C ALA A 576 16.92 9.03 15.38
N SER A 577 17.14 7.72 15.18
CA SER A 577 18.43 7.06 15.42
C SER A 577 19.32 6.97 14.17
N LYS A 578 18.99 7.70 13.10
CA LYS A 578 19.77 7.74 11.85
C LYS A 578 21.27 7.88 12.10
N GLY A 579 22.05 6.95 11.52
CA GLY A 579 23.51 6.94 11.60
C GLY A 579 24.08 6.37 12.91
N LYS A 580 23.24 5.76 13.76
CA LYS A 580 23.66 5.13 15.02
C LYS A 580 23.46 3.62 15.00
N THR A 581 24.10 2.94 15.96
CA THR A 581 23.88 1.51 16.25
C THR A 581 22.91 1.30 17.42
N GLU A 582 21.85 2.09 17.40
CA GLU A 582 20.76 2.00 18.37
C GLU A 582 19.42 2.29 17.69
N TRP A 583 18.34 1.79 18.28
CA TRP A 583 16.98 2.18 17.96
C TRP A 583 16.13 2.14 19.23
N THR A 584 15.22 3.09 19.40
CA THR A 584 14.31 3.14 20.55
C THR A 584 12.88 3.09 20.07
N ALA A 585 12.04 2.28 20.74
CA ALA A 585 10.62 2.24 20.48
C ALA A 585 10.02 3.67 20.56
N PRO A 586 9.14 4.06 19.62
CA PRO A 586 8.77 5.47 19.47
C PRO A 586 7.95 6.00 20.65
N PHE A 587 7.14 5.14 21.30
CA PHE A 587 6.25 5.54 22.38
C PHE A 587 6.25 4.54 23.54
N VAL A 588 5.93 5.05 24.73
CA VAL A 588 5.57 4.23 25.89
C VAL A 588 4.23 3.55 25.62
N GLY A 589 4.08 2.28 26.02
CA GLY A 589 2.84 1.54 25.94
C GLY A 589 2.55 0.81 24.63
N LEU A 590 3.54 0.71 23.72
CA LEU A 590 3.42 -0.12 22.52
C LEU A 590 3.78 -1.60 22.76
N LEU A 591 4.45 -1.88 23.87
CA LEU A 591 4.79 -3.22 24.35
C LEU A 591 4.06 -3.49 25.66
N ASN A 592 3.82 -4.77 25.94
CA ASN A 592 3.15 -5.26 27.14
C ASN A 592 4.15 -5.80 28.16
N PRO A 593 3.84 -5.72 29.46
CA PRO A 593 4.67 -6.32 30.48
C PRO A 593 4.51 -7.84 30.55
N ALA A 594 5.48 -8.51 31.16
CA ALA A 594 5.42 -9.93 31.51
C ALA A 594 5.21 -10.92 30.34
N ILE A 595 5.54 -10.53 29.11
CA ILE A 595 5.66 -11.44 27.97
C ILE A 595 7.05 -11.30 27.31
N PRO A 596 7.58 -12.36 26.68
CA PRO A 596 8.84 -12.29 25.95
C PRO A 596 8.66 -11.59 24.60
N TYR A 597 9.65 -10.79 24.24
CA TYR A 597 9.85 -10.19 22.93
C TYR A 597 11.18 -10.67 22.36
N TYR A 598 11.22 -10.81 21.05
CA TYR A 598 12.37 -11.26 20.28
C TYR A 598 12.74 -10.20 19.27
N TRP A 599 14.03 -9.96 19.07
CA TRP A 599 14.49 -8.94 18.14
C TRP A 599 15.75 -9.37 17.38
N ARG A 600 15.92 -8.79 16.20
CA ARG A 600 17.09 -8.98 15.34
C ARG A 600 17.40 -7.70 14.57
N VAL A 601 18.64 -7.60 14.11
CA VAL A 601 19.12 -6.47 13.31
C VAL A 601 20.02 -6.98 12.18
N CYS A 602 19.94 -6.38 11.00
CA CYS A 602 20.90 -6.60 9.91
C CYS A 602 21.47 -5.26 9.42
N ALA A 603 22.66 -5.31 8.80
CA ALA A 603 23.36 -4.13 8.29
C ALA A 603 23.30 -4.07 6.76
N LYS A 604 23.29 -2.85 6.23
CA LYS A 604 23.45 -2.53 4.81
C LYS A 604 24.72 -1.74 4.59
N ASP A 605 25.54 -2.14 3.62
CA ASP A 605 26.74 -1.39 3.25
C ASP A 605 26.43 -0.16 2.35
N ALA A 606 27.44 0.63 2.04
CA ALA A 606 27.34 1.80 1.17
C ALA A 606 27.06 1.48 -0.31
N ASN A 607 27.26 0.23 -0.75
CA ASN A 607 26.88 -0.23 -2.08
C ASN A 607 25.42 -0.70 -2.14
N GLY A 608 24.73 -0.74 -1.00
CA GLY A 608 23.33 -1.18 -0.88
C GLY A 608 23.18 -2.68 -0.65
N VAL A 609 24.25 -3.41 -0.33
CA VAL A 609 24.24 -4.84 -0.02
C VAL A 609 23.83 -5.06 1.43
N TRP A 610 22.77 -5.85 1.64
CA TRP A 610 22.34 -6.33 2.94
C TRP A 610 23.13 -7.57 3.38
N GLY A 611 23.60 -7.54 4.61
CA GLY A 611 24.16 -8.70 5.29
C GLY A 611 23.10 -9.58 5.97
N PRO A 612 23.53 -10.71 6.53
CA PRO A 612 22.65 -11.59 7.30
C PRO A 612 22.10 -10.87 8.54
N TRP A 613 20.97 -11.39 9.03
CA TRP A 613 20.44 -11.01 10.34
C TRP A 613 21.39 -11.44 11.46
N SER A 614 21.41 -10.65 12.54
CA SER A 614 21.98 -11.03 13.82
C SER A 614 21.36 -12.32 14.36
N LYS A 615 21.99 -12.92 15.36
CA LYS A 615 21.29 -13.85 16.25
C LYS A 615 20.04 -13.15 16.80
N VAL A 616 18.94 -13.89 16.92
CA VAL A 616 17.76 -13.40 17.62
C VAL A 616 18.10 -13.28 19.09
N SER A 617 17.80 -12.12 19.67
CA SER A 617 17.93 -11.89 21.10
C SER A 617 16.56 -11.63 21.72
N SER A 618 16.39 -11.96 23.00
CA SER A 618 15.12 -11.82 23.70
C SER A 618 15.18 -10.85 24.89
N PHE A 619 14.04 -10.26 25.22
CA PHE A 619 13.84 -9.46 26.44
C PHE A 619 12.37 -9.51 26.89
N SER A 620 12.08 -9.00 28.08
CA SER A 620 10.70 -8.72 28.53
C SER A 620 10.62 -7.37 29.23
N CYS A 621 9.41 -6.84 29.39
CA CYS A 621 9.19 -5.52 30.01
C CYS A 621 8.67 -5.66 31.45
N ALA A 622 9.24 -4.88 32.37
CA ALA A 622 8.75 -4.69 33.74
C ALA A 622 8.03 -3.34 33.86
N ALA A 623 6.72 -3.35 33.69
CA ALA A 623 5.82 -2.20 33.78
C ALA A 623 4.44 -2.65 34.31
N PRO A 624 3.57 -1.74 34.75
CA PRO A 624 2.15 -2.07 34.95
C PRO A 624 1.44 -2.25 33.60
N GLY A 625 0.40 -3.08 33.56
CA GLY A 625 -0.48 -3.22 32.40
C GLY A 625 -1.42 -2.04 32.19
N VAL A 626 -1.97 -1.89 30.99
CA VAL A 626 -2.91 -0.79 30.65
C VAL A 626 -4.21 -0.93 31.46
N PRO A 627 -4.75 0.13 32.10
CA PRO A 627 -6.02 0.06 32.81
C PRO A 627 -7.17 -0.45 31.93
N LEU A 628 -8.03 -1.26 32.51
CA LEU A 628 -9.13 -1.95 31.82
C LEU A 628 -10.47 -1.31 32.18
N ASN A 629 -11.50 -1.59 31.37
CA ASN A 629 -12.90 -1.26 31.68
C ASN A 629 -13.15 0.20 32.10
N VAL A 630 -12.47 1.15 31.43
CA VAL A 630 -12.60 2.58 31.74
C VAL A 630 -13.97 3.09 31.31
N GLN A 631 -14.73 3.64 32.27
CA GLN A 631 -16.11 4.11 32.06
C GLN A 631 -16.36 5.42 32.79
N ALA A 632 -17.15 6.31 32.18
CA ALA A 632 -17.57 7.57 32.79
C ALA A 632 -19.09 7.60 32.95
N ALA A 633 -19.56 7.81 34.17
CA ALA A 633 -20.98 7.84 34.49
C ALA A 633 -21.34 9.12 35.26
N ALA A 634 -22.47 9.73 34.93
CA ALA A 634 -23.01 10.85 35.68
C ALA A 634 -23.78 10.35 36.91
N ASP A 635 -23.56 11.00 38.05
CA ASP A 635 -24.38 10.86 39.24
C ASP A 635 -25.33 12.07 39.32
N PRO A 636 -26.64 11.87 39.08
CA PRO A 636 -27.62 12.94 39.13
C PRO A 636 -27.80 13.54 40.54
N ALA A 637 -27.50 12.79 41.60
CA ALA A 637 -27.68 13.25 42.98
C ALA A 637 -26.63 14.28 43.38
N THR A 638 -25.39 14.09 42.91
CA THR A 638 -24.27 15.01 43.18
C THR A 638 -24.05 16.01 42.05
N GLY A 639 -24.58 15.76 40.85
CA GLY A 639 -24.29 16.56 39.68
C GLY A 639 -22.83 16.44 39.23
N THR A 640 -22.23 15.25 39.39
CA THR A 640 -20.83 14.99 39.02
C THR A 640 -20.70 13.78 38.09
N VAL A 641 -19.73 13.80 37.17
CA VAL A 641 -19.31 12.61 36.42
C VAL A 641 -18.14 11.96 37.13
N THR A 642 -18.26 10.67 37.39
CA THR A 642 -17.20 9.84 37.96
C THR A 642 -16.65 8.89 36.90
N LEU A 643 -15.34 8.89 36.75
CA LEU A 643 -14.58 7.92 35.96
C LEU A 643 -14.25 6.72 36.86
N THR A 644 -14.44 5.52 36.35
CA THR A 644 -14.11 4.25 37.02
C THR A 644 -13.33 3.35 36.06
N TRP A 645 -12.45 2.51 36.60
CA TRP A 645 -11.65 1.57 35.82
C TRP A 645 -11.23 0.37 36.67
N GLU A 646 -10.55 -0.59 36.04
CA GLU A 646 -9.96 -1.75 36.68
C GLU A 646 -8.44 -1.77 36.49
N ALA A 647 -7.74 -2.22 37.53
CA ALA A 647 -6.31 -2.51 37.44
C ALA A 647 -6.10 -3.69 36.48
N ASN A 648 -5.09 -3.61 35.62
CA ASN A 648 -4.73 -4.75 34.79
C ASN A 648 -4.03 -5.81 35.65
N PRO A 649 -4.47 -7.08 35.63
CA PRO A 649 -3.77 -8.16 36.34
C PRO A 649 -2.39 -8.47 35.75
N GLN A 650 -2.11 -8.03 34.52
CA GLN A 650 -0.82 -8.20 33.86
C GLN A 650 0.21 -7.16 34.32
N GLY A 651 1.41 -7.62 34.65
CA GLY A 651 2.55 -6.77 35.00
C GLY A 651 2.61 -6.36 36.46
N ALA A 652 3.32 -5.28 36.74
CA ALA A 652 3.49 -4.76 38.09
C ALA A 652 2.19 -4.15 38.64
N ALA A 653 1.96 -4.28 39.95
CA ALA A 653 0.82 -3.64 40.59
C ALA A 653 0.95 -2.10 40.51
N PRO A 654 -0.12 -1.39 40.11
CA PRO A 654 -0.12 0.07 40.11
C PRO A 654 -0.08 0.62 41.54
N ALA A 655 0.77 1.62 41.77
CA ALA A 655 0.79 2.43 42.97
C ALA A 655 -0.14 3.65 42.86
N GLU A 656 -0.31 4.17 41.64
CA GLU A 656 -1.25 5.25 41.31
C GLU A 656 -1.67 5.20 39.84
N TYR A 657 -2.62 6.07 39.48
CA TYR A 657 -3.14 6.24 38.13
C TYR A 657 -3.09 7.70 37.72
N ARG A 658 -2.74 7.96 36.47
CA ARG A 658 -2.78 9.29 35.85
C ARG A 658 -3.98 9.37 34.92
N VAL A 659 -4.79 10.40 35.09
CA VAL A 659 -5.99 10.65 34.27
C VAL A 659 -5.70 11.80 33.31
N TYR A 660 -6.04 11.59 32.04
CA TYR A 660 -5.93 12.56 30.95
C TYR A 660 -7.31 12.87 30.38
N ALA A 661 -7.53 14.10 29.93
CA ALA A 661 -8.85 14.60 29.59
C ALA A 661 -8.80 15.55 28.38
N SER A 662 -9.70 15.36 27.40
CA SER A 662 -9.80 16.21 26.21
C SER A 662 -11.23 16.32 25.71
N ASP A 663 -11.51 17.38 24.95
CA ASP A 663 -12.75 17.54 24.19
C ASP A 663 -12.64 16.96 22.77
N GLU A 664 -11.43 16.56 22.34
CA GLU A 664 -11.19 15.85 21.09
C GLU A 664 -11.48 14.35 21.26
N ARG A 665 -12.30 13.80 20.36
CA ARG A 665 -12.53 12.34 20.29
C ARG A 665 -11.28 11.63 19.75
N GLY A 666 -10.86 10.54 20.40
CA GLY A 666 -9.67 9.80 19.96
C GLY A 666 -8.36 10.58 20.14
N PHE A 667 -8.29 11.42 21.17
CA PHE A 667 -7.09 12.19 21.51
C PHE A 667 -5.94 11.31 21.99
N THR A 668 -4.72 11.79 21.75
CA THR A 668 -3.46 11.24 22.26
C THR A 668 -3.09 11.89 23.59
N ILE A 669 -2.67 11.11 24.59
CA ILE A 669 -2.27 11.66 25.89
C ILE A 669 -0.96 12.45 25.79
N SER A 670 -0.83 13.53 26.56
CA SER A 670 0.40 14.30 26.66
C SER A 670 0.52 15.02 28.01
N ASP A 671 1.70 14.93 28.62
CA ASP A 671 2.07 15.70 29.83
C ASP A 671 2.59 17.11 29.49
N VAL A 672 2.88 17.37 28.22
CA VAL A 672 3.47 18.62 27.74
C VAL A 672 2.64 19.21 26.61
N GLU A 673 2.92 20.45 26.25
CA GLU A 673 2.38 21.02 25.02
C GLU A 673 2.81 20.15 23.83
N TYR A 674 1.86 19.84 22.96
CA TYR A 674 2.07 19.02 21.77
C TYR A 674 1.42 19.69 20.56
N LYS A 675 1.79 19.23 19.37
CA LYS A 675 1.27 19.79 18.12
C LYS A 675 0.16 18.88 17.59
N VAL A 676 -0.95 19.48 17.18
CA VAL A 676 -2.08 18.77 16.57
C VAL A 676 -2.36 19.37 15.19
N ARG A 677 -2.63 18.52 14.21
CA ARG A 677 -3.03 18.97 12.87
C ARG A 677 -4.45 19.52 12.90
N MET A 678 -4.65 20.71 12.34
CA MET A 678 -5.98 21.33 12.29
C MET A 678 -6.64 21.27 10.92
N GLY A 679 -5.91 20.95 9.85
CA GLY A 679 -6.45 21.04 8.50
C GLY A 679 -6.93 22.46 8.19
N ARG A 680 -8.12 22.60 7.59
CA ARG A 680 -8.80 23.92 7.47
C ARG A 680 -9.58 24.35 8.73
N GLY A 681 -9.08 24.00 9.91
CA GLY A 681 -9.71 24.33 11.19
C GLY A 681 -11.02 23.58 11.39
N PHE A 682 -12.00 24.23 12.03
CA PHE A 682 -13.34 23.66 12.22
C PHE A 682 -14.21 23.90 11.00
N CYS A 683 -14.89 22.89 10.47
CA CYS A 683 -15.83 23.01 9.36
C CYS A 683 -17.10 22.21 9.65
N LYS A 684 -18.26 22.74 9.26
CA LYS A 684 -19.53 22.00 9.36
C LYS A 684 -19.74 21.06 8.17
N ASP A 685 -19.29 21.46 6.98
CA ASP A 685 -19.53 20.78 5.72
C ASP A 685 -18.44 21.10 4.67
N GLU A 686 -18.57 20.52 3.49
CA GLU A 686 -17.68 20.76 2.35
C GLU A 686 -17.72 22.22 1.87
N ALA A 687 -18.87 22.89 1.91
CA ALA A 687 -18.99 24.27 1.45
C ALA A 687 -18.19 25.24 2.33
N GLU A 688 -18.23 25.05 3.66
CA GLU A 688 -17.41 25.82 4.59
C GLU A 688 -15.92 25.51 4.44
N PHE A 689 -15.57 24.23 4.21
CA PHE A 689 -14.18 23.86 3.94
C PHE A 689 -13.63 24.62 2.74
N GLU A 690 -14.35 24.63 1.61
CA GLU A 690 -13.91 25.28 0.37
C GLU A 690 -13.80 26.81 0.52
N ALA A 691 -14.68 27.43 1.32
CA ALA A 691 -14.63 28.86 1.62
C ALA A 691 -13.38 29.29 2.40
N LYS A 692 -12.74 28.38 3.17
CA LYS A 692 -11.57 28.66 4.02
C LYS A 692 -10.25 28.55 3.27
N THR A 693 -10.02 29.44 2.31
CA THR A 693 -8.82 29.41 1.44
C THR A 693 -7.54 29.93 2.09
N GLY A 694 -7.62 30.64 3.23
CA GLY A 694 -6.47 31.25 3.92
C GLY A 694 -5.75 30.36 4.94
N GLN A 695 -6.31 29.19 5.28
CA GLN A 695 -5.75 28.26 6.26
C GLN A 695 -5.00 27.13 5.55
N LYS A 696 -3.83 26.74 6.05
CA LYS A 696 -3.04 25.66 5.44
C LYS A 696 -3.53 24.31 5.98
N ILE A 697 -3.73 23.35 5.08
CA ILE A 697 -4.17 21.98 5.43
C ILE A 697 -3.14 21.24 6.30
N ASP A 698 -1.86 21.64 6.20
CA ASP A 698 -0.75 21.03 6.95
C ASP A 698 -0.34 21.86 8.17
N GLU A 699 -1.19 22.79 8.62
CA GLU A 699 -0.91 23.62 9.78
C GLU A 699 -1.08 22.84 11.08
N TYR A 700 -0.10 23.03 11.98
CA TYR A 700 -0.11 22.48 13.33
C TYR A 700 -0.29 23.60 14.33
N VAL A 701 -1.16 23.37 15.30
CA VAL A 701 -1.38 24.28 16.41
C VAL A 701 -0.76 23.71 17.69
N PRO A 702 -0.04 24.54 18.47
CA PRO A 702 0.33 24.19 19.83
C PRO A 702 -0.93 23.93 20.66
N THR A 703 -0.99 22.77 21.29
CA THR A 703 -2.10 22.28 22.10
C THR A 703 -1.57 22.00 23.50
N PRO A 704 -2.18 22.56 24.57
CA PRO A 704 -1.73 22.35 25.94
C PRO A 704 -1.72 20.88 26.35
N ALA A 705 -0.91 20.55 27.35
CA ALA A 705 -0.94 19.24 28.00
C ALA A 705 -2.36 18.88 28.45
N ASN A 706 -2.72 17.61 28.31
CA ASN A 706 -4.06 17.10 28.63
C ASN A 706 -4.08 16.22 29.90
N PHE A 707 -3.01 16.25 30.70
CA PHE A 707 -2.99 15.68 32.05
C PHE A 707 -4.01 16.40 32.94
N ALA A 708 -4.83 15.64 33.65
CA ALA A 708 -5.84 16.18 34.55
C ALA A 708 -5.44 16.03 36.03
N ALA A 709 -5.26 14.79 36.49
CA ALA A 709 -4.93 14.51 37.89
C ALA A 709 -4.34 13.10 38.09
N THR A 710 -3.84 12.87 39.30
CA THR A 710 -3.44 11.56 39.80
C THR A 710 -4.49 11.02 40.77
N ALA A 711 -4.78 9.71 40.70
CA ALA A 711 -5.66 8.99 41.61
C ALA A 711 -4.94 7.77 42.20
N LYS A 712 -5.14 7.50 43.50
CA LYS A 712 -4.64 6.26 44.14
C LYS A 712 -5.63 5.11 44.04
N GLU A 713 -6.90 5.44 43.90
CA GLU A 713 -8.00 4.49 43.74
C GLU A 713 -8.32 4.32 42.26
N THR A 714 -9.15 3.32 41.94
CA THR A 714 -9.62 3.07 40.57
C THR A 714 -10.87 3.89 40.20
N SER A 715 -11.01 5.07 40.79
CA SER A 715 -12.07 6.02 40.50
C SER A 715 -11.62 7.47 40.68
N LEU A 716 -12.23 8.39 39.94
CA LEU A 716 -11.98 9.83 40.05
C LEU A 716 -13.19 10.64 39.60
N LYS A 717 -13.58 11.68 40.35
CA LYS A 717 -14.55 12.68 39.88
C LYS A 717 -13.91 13.55 38.81
N VAL A 718 -14.46 13.56 37.61
CA VAL A 718 -13.84 14.17 36.43
C VAL A 718 -14.57 15.38 35.85
N ALA A 719 -15.88 15.46 36.08
CA ALA A 719 -16.66 16.63 35.74
C ALA A 719 -17.68 16.93 36.83
N GLY A 720 -18.05 18.19 36.97
CA GLY A 720 -18.99 18.66 37.97
C GLY A 720 -18.61 20.05 38.49
N PRO A 721 -19.55 20.73 39.14
CA PRO A 721 -19.38 22.09 39.64
C PRO A 721 -18.26 22.26 40.66
N ASP A 722 -17.97 21.22 41.43
CA ASP A 722 -16.98 21.16 42.50
C ASP A 722 -15.64 20.58 42.02
N VAL A 723 -15.53 20.19 40.74
CA VAL A 723 -14.32 19.60 40.16
C VAL A 723 -13.41 20.69 39.60
N THR A 724 -12.31 20.96 40.31
CA THR A 724 -11.42 22.11 40.04
C THR A 724 -10.03 21.73 39.51
N MET A 725 -9.77 20.44 39.27
CA MET A 725 -8.48 19.98 38.77
C MET A 725 -8.17 20.51 37.36
N PRO A 726 -6.88 20.58 36.96
CA PRO A 726 -6.50 20.89 35.58
C PRO A 726 -7.25 20.00 34.58
N ASN A 727 -7.64 20.56 33.43
CA ASN A 727 -8.39 19.82 32.39
C ASN A 727 -9.62 19.05 32.91
N ALA A 728 -10.23 19.48 34.03
CA ALA A 728 -11.55 19.01 34.44
C ALA A 728 -12.62 19.38 33.41
N ASN A 729 -13.80 18.75 33.52
CA ASN A 729 -14.97 19.11 32.72
C ASN A 729 -14.73 18.97 31.21
N LYS A 730 -14.18 17.82 30.81
CA LYS A 730 -13.95 17.43 29.42
C LYS A 730 -14.84 16.27 28.99
N CYS A 731 -14.81 15.98 27.69
CA CYS A 731 -15.69 14.99 27.08
C CYS A 731 -15.14 13.56 27.09
N PHE A 732 -13.82 13.41 26.98
CA PHE A 732 -13.15 12.13 26.82
C PHE A 732 -12.00 12.00 27.81
N TYR A 733 -11.87 10.81 28.39
CA TYR A 733 -10.88 10.53 29.44
C TYR A 733 -10.10 9.25 29.14
N ARG A 734 -8.81 9.25 29.47
CA ARG A 734 -7.95 8.05 29.46
C ARG A 734 -7.19 7.92 30.78
N VAL A 735 -6.82 6.70 31.12
CA VAL A 735 -6.09 6.37 32.34
C VAL A 735 -4.78 5.66 32.00
N VAL A 736 -3.72 6.01 32.71
CA VAL A 736 -2.41 5.34 32.67
C VAL A 736 -2.07 4.84 34.07
N ALA A 737 -1.69 3.59 34.20
CA ALA A 737 -1.20 3.02 35.45
C ALA A 737 0.27 3.41 35.68
N VAL A 738 0.64 3.65 36.94
CA VAL A 738 2.01 3.95 37.37
C VAL A 738 2.35 3.03 38.53
N ASP A 739 3.45 2.29 38.43
CA ASP A 739 3.91 1.42 39.53
C ASP A 739 4.70 2.18 40.60
N ALA A 740 5.12 1.48 41.66
CA ALA A 740 5.86 2.07 42.78
C ALA A 740 7.24 2.66 42.40
N ARG A 741 7.77 2.33 41.20
CA ARG A 741 9.03 2.86 40.67
C ARG A 741 8.80 4.10 39.80
N GLY A 742 7.55 4.47 39.53
CA GLY A 742 7.19 5.54 38.61
C GLY A 742 7.10 5.09 37.15
N VAL A 743 7.18 3.78 36.88
CA VAL A 743 7.09 3.23 35.51
C VAL A 743 5.64 3.22 35.06
N ARG A 744 5.40 3.69 33.85
CA ARG A 744 4.07 3.85 33.28
C ARG A 744 3.68 2.70 32.37
N SER A 745 2.38 2.38 32.35
CA SER A 745 1.75 1.59 31.30
C SER A 745 1.56 2.42 30.03
N GLY A 746 0.99 1.80 28.99
CA GLY A 746 0.29 2.54 27.93
C GLY A 746 -1.03 3.17 28.42
N ALA A 747 -1.64 3.98 27.55
CA ALA A 747 -2.97 4.54 27.80
C ALA A 747 -4.07 3.49 27.64
N SER A 748 -5.10 3.56 28.48
CA SER A 748 -6.32 2.78 28.36
C SER A 748 -7.12 3.13 27.09
N ASP A 749 -8.18 2.36 26.85
CA ASP A 749 -9.28 2.85 26.01
C ASP A 749 -9.86 4.15 26.60
N TYR A 750 -10.46 5.00 25.76
CA TYR A 750 -11.07 6.23 26.26
C TYR A 750 -12.50 5.99 26.75
N ALA A 751 -12.89 6.69 27.80
CA ALA A 751 -14.29 6.80 28.22
C ALA A 751 -14.88 8.14 27.78
N ALA A 752 -16.10 8.13 27.25
CA ALA A 752 -16.86 9.34 26.96
C ALA A 752 -17.76 9.69 28.14
N ALA A 753 -17.65 10.91 28.69
CA ALA A 753 -18.61 11.40 29.65
C ALA A 753 -20.00 11.54 29.01
N PRO A 754 -21.10 11.33 29.78
CA PRO A 754 -22.45 11.64 29.33
C PRO A 754 -22.55 13.09 28.88
N ARG A 755 -23.21 13.33 27.74
CA ARG A 755 -23.39 14.66 27.15
C ARG A 755 -24.81 14.85 26.63
N PRO A 756 -25.35 16.09 26.66
CA PRO A 756 -24.75 17.26 27.32
C PRO A 756 -24.82 17.14 28.85
N PHE A 757 -23.93 17.84 29.57
CA PHE A 757 -23.86 17.79 31.04
C PHE A 757 -23.39 19.14 31.59
N PHE A 758 -24.08 19.69 32.59
CA PHE A 758 -23.72 20.96 33.21
C PHE A 758 -22.56 20.80 34.20
N ALA A 759 -21.50 21.57 34.00
CA ALA A 759 -20.29 21.60 34.81
C ALA A 759 -20.20 22.82 35.74
N SER A 760 -21.22 23.67 35.78
CA SER A 760 -21.26 24.90 36.58
C SER A 760 -22.43 24.91 37.57
N LEU A 761 -22.26 25.59 38.71
CA LEU A 761 -23.38 25.93 39.59
C LEU A 761 -24.10 27.19 39.08
N PRO A 762 -25.43 27.22 39.13
CA PRO A 762 -26.19 28.41 38.80
C PRO A 762 -26.02 29.49 39.86
N ALA A 763 -26.02 30.76 39.42
CA ALA A 763 -26.04 31.89 40.34
C ALA A 763 -27.39 31.95 41.07
N ALA A 764 -27.37 31.71 42.38
CA ALA A 764 -28.58 31.58 43.20
C ALA A 764 -29.08 32.90 43.83
N GLN A 765 -28.40 34.02 43.60
CA GLN A 765 -28.74 35.31 44.21
C GLN A 765 -28.77 36.44 43.18
N ALA A 766 -29.80 37.29 43.27
CA ALA A 766 -29.94 38.53 42.53
C ALA A 766 -30.38 39.66 43.47
N ARG A 767 -30.36 40.92 43.00
CA ARG A 767 -30.85 42.08 43.75
C ARG A 767 -31.75 42.92 42.87
N VAL A 768 -32.81 43.48 43.46
CA VAL A 768 -33.69 44.42 42.79
C VAL A 768 -32.86 45.56 42.20
N GLY A 769 -33.09 45.85 40.90
CA GLY A 769 -32.44 46.95 40.19
C GLY A 769 -30.96 46.72 39.80
N GLN A 770 -30.35 45.58 40.14
CA GLN A 770 -28.99 45.24 39.70
C GLN A 770 -29.02 44.23 38.56
N ALA A 771 -28.05 44.33 37.64
CA ALA A 771 -27.88 43.35 36.58
C ALA A 771 -27.47 41.99 37.17
N PHE A 772 -28.24 40.96 36.82
CA PHE A 772 -27.93 39.56 37.08
C PHE A 772 -27.30 38.95 35.83
N GLU A 773 -26.26 38.14 36.05
CA GLU A 773 -25.59 37.39 34.99
C GLU A 773 -25.19 36.00 35.49
N TYR A 774 -25.46 34.97 34.67
CA TYR A 774 -24.96 33.62 34.87
C TYR A 774 -24.52 33.03 33.53
N GLN A 775 -23.29 32.53 33.47
CA GLN A 775 -22.75 31.82 32.32
C GLN A 775 -22.64 30.33 32.64
N PRO A 776 -23.56 29.48 32.16
CA PRO A 776 -23.44 28.05 32.32
C PRO A 776 -22.25 27.51 31.53
N THR A 777 -21.64 26.45 32.06
CA THR A 777 -20.66 25.62 31.33
C THR A 777 -21.28 24.24 31.15
N ALA A 778 -21.27 23.73 29.93
CA ALA A 778 -21.68 22.37 29.62
C ALA A 778 -20.61 21.66 28.78
N LEU A 779 -20.47 20.35 29.00
CA LEU A 779 -19.54 19.52 28.24
C LEU A 779 -19.91 19.51 26.75
N ARG A 780 -18.91 19.65 25.88
CA ARG A 780 -19.10 19.73 24.44
C ARG A 780 -17.92 19.17 23.66
N SER A 781 -18.18 18.21 22.78
CA SER A 781 -17.15 17.64 21.91
C SER A 781 -16.64 18.66 20.88
N LEU A 782 -15.33 18.70 20.66
CA LEU A 782 -14.72 19.41 19.52
C LEU A 782 -14.94 18.68 18.19
N GLY A 783 -15.53 17.48 18.24
CA GLY A 783 -15.66 16.59 17.10
C GLY A 783 -14.39 15.76 16.90
N ALA A 784 -14.09 15.46 15.64
CA ALA A 784 -12.90 14.71 15.26
C ALA A 784 -12.22 15.35 14.05
N PHE A 785 -10.89 15.24 14.00
CA PHE A 785 -10.13 15.55 12.80
C PHE A 785 -10.38 14.45 11.77
N ARG A 786 -11.09 14.76 10.68
CA ARG A 786 -11.48 13.78 9.66
C ARG A 786 -11.45 14.36 8.26
N SER A 787 -11.46 13.48 7.26
CA SER A 787 -11.51 13.82 5.84
C SER A 787 -12.89 13.58 5.23
N LEU A 788 -13.37 14.57 4.45
CA LEU A 788 -14.45 14.38 3.48
C LEU A 788 -13.88 14.00 2.10
N PRO A 789 -14.71 13.51 1.14
CA PRO A 789 -14.25 13.11 -0.19
C PRO A 789 -13.34 14.14 -0.87
N GLY A 790 -12.27 13.68 -1.50
CA GLY A 790 -11.23 14.56 -2.07
C GLY A 790 -10.22 15.08 -1.05
N TYR A 791 -9.96 14.32 0.02
CA TYR A 791 -8.94 14.61 1.05
C TYR A 791 -9.14 15.96 1.76
N LYS A 792 -10.40 16.33 1.99
CA LYS A 792 -10.75 17.58 2.67
C LYS A 792 -10.65 17.40 4.19
N ALA A 793 -9.43 17.44 4.70
CA ALA A 793 -9.12 17.20 6.11
C ALA A 793 -9.34 18.45 6.98
N ALA A 794 -10.21 18.35 7.98
CA ALA A 794 -10.52 19.40 8.95
C ALA A 794 -11.18 18.80 10.22
N TYR A 795 -11.43 19.62 11.24
CA TYR A 795 -12.27 19.23 12.37
C TYR A 795 -13.75 19.35 12.00
N TYR A 796 -14.46 18.23 12.02
CA TYR A 796 -15.90 18.15 11.75
C TYR A 796 -16.66 17.60 12.95
N ASP A 797 -17.99 17.70 12.91
CA ASP A 797 -18.91 17.22 13.96
C ASP A 797 -18.65 17.83 15.33
N ARG A 798 -18.18 19.08 15.32
CA ARG A 798 -18.17 19.89 16.53
C ARG A 798 -19.60 19.97 17.05
N GLU A 799 -19.77 19.57 18.29
CA GLU A 799 -21.08 19.58 18.92
C GLU A 799 -21.54 21.03 19.10
N GLU A 800 -22.76 21.34 18.67
CA GLU A 800 -23.38 22.65 18.87
C GLU A 800 -24.35 22.56 20.05
N LEU A 801 -24.23 23.51 20.98
CA LEU A 801 -25.10 23.59 22.15
C LEU A 801 -26.13 24.69 21.94
N THR A 802 -27.40 24.37 22.18
CA THR A 802 -28.50 25.34 22.18
C THR A 802 -29.12 25.42 23.57
N TYR A 803 -29.25 26.63 24.10
CA TYR A 803 -29.76 26.87 25.44
C TYR A 803 -31.18 27.47 25.41
N SER A 804 -32.03 27.02 26.35
CA SER A 804 -33.37 27.57 26.55
C SER A 804 -33.72 27.66 28.04
N LEU A 805 -34.70 28.51 28.34
CA LEU A 805 -35.31 28.61 29.66
C LEU A 805 -36.71 27.99 29.58
N ASP A 806 -36.86 26.78 30.09
CA ASP A 806 -38.14 26.06 30.10
C ASP A 806 -39.04 26.58 31.23
N LYS A 807 -38.42 27.13 32.29
CA LYS A 807 -39.08 27.89 33.34
C LYS A 807 -38.21 29.09 33.71
N SER A 808 -38.75 30.30 33.65
CA SER A 808 -38.02 31.50 34.08
C SER A 808 -38.96 32.66 34.45
N PRO A 809 -38.52 33.58 35.31
CA PRO A 809 -39.14 34.89 35.46
C PRO A 809 -39.06 35.71 34.17
N ALA A 810 -40.07 36.56 33.95
CA ALA A 810 -40.14 37.43 32.76
C ALA A 810 -38.98 38.43 32.64
N TRP A 811 -38.24 38.68 33.72
CA TRP A 811 -37.09 39.60 33.73
C TRP A 811 -35.77 38.92 33.34
N LEU A 812 -35.76 37.60 33.09
CA LEU A 812 -34.59 36.85 32.61
C LEU A 812 -34.70 36.50 31.13
N THR A 813 -33.57 36.60 30.45
CA THR A 813 -33.36 36.09 29.09
C THR A 813 -32.14 35.19 29.06
N VAL A 814 -32.10 34.27 28.09
CA VAL A 814 -30.93 33.43 27.80
C VAL A 814 -30.52 33.65 26.35
N ASP A 815 -29.22 33.80 26.11
CA ASP A 815 -28.67 33.70 24.76
C ASP A 815 -28.64 32.23 24.34
N PRO A 816 -29.34 31.84 23.27
CA PRO A 816 -29.43 30.44 22.87
C PRO A 816 -28.11 29.83 22.39
N ALA A 817 -27.12 30.62 21.95
CA ALA A 817 -25.84 30.11 21.45
C ALA A 817 -24.78 30.04 22.55
N THR A 818 -24.75 31.01 23.46
CA THR A 818 -23.74 31.07 24.53
C THR A 818 -24.24 30.49 25.84
N GLY A 819 -25.57 30.41 26.04
CA GLY A 819 -26.19 30.05 27.31
C GLY A 819 -26.17 31.18 28.35
N ARG A 820 -25.62 32.35 28.01
CA ARG A 820 -25.52 33.49 28.92
C ARG A 820 -26.91 33.94 29.36
N ILE A 821 -27.19 33.80 30.65
CA ILE A 821 -28.44 34.26 31.27
C ILE A 821 -28.22 35.68 31.81
N THR A 822 -29.09 36.60 31.42
CA THR A 822 -29.03 38.00 31.87
C THR A 822 -30.40 38.54 32.25
N GLY A 823 -30.46 39.53 33.13
CA GLY A 823 -31.69 40.22 33.46
C GLY A 823 -31.54 41.23 34.60
N THR A 824 -32.56 42.05 34.82
CA THR A 824 -32.60 43.01 35.95
C THR A 824 -33.91 42.83 36.71
N PRO A 825 -33.89 42.31 37.96
CA PRO A 825 -35.12 42.09 38.70
C PRO A 825 -35.84 43.42 39.01
N PRO A 826 -37.13 43.57 38.66
CA PRO A 826 -37.92 44.75 39.02
C PRO A 826 -38.21 44.79 40.52
N ALA A 827 -38.70 45.92 41.04
CA ALA A 827 -39.01 46.09 42.46
C ALA A 827 -39.97 45.03 43.04
N ALA A 828 -40.91 44.55 42.23
CA ALA A 828 -41.86 43.50 42.61
C ALA A 828 -41.29 42.08 42.56
N ALA A 829 -40.04 41.88 42.14
CA ALA A 829 -39.43 40.57 42.00
C ALA A 829 -38.73 40.06 43.26
N ALA A 830 -38.83 40.73 44.41
CA ALA A 830 -38.25 40.21 45.66
C ALA A 830 -38.83 38.83 46.02
N GLY A 831 -37.97 37.90 46.46
CA GLY A 831 -38.35 36.51 46.79
C GLY A 831 -37.68 35.47 45.89
N LYS A 832 -38.17 34.23 45.96
CA LYS A 832 -37.61 33.08 45.25
C LYS A 832 -38.25 32.88 43.89
N HIS A 833 -37.43 32.63 42.88
CA HIS A 833 -37.85 32.42 41.51
C HIS A 833 -37.26 31.11 40.95
N PRO A 834 -38.09 30.11 40.63
CA PRO A 834 -37.61 28.88 40.03
C PRO A 834 -37.18 29.11 38.58
N VAL A 835 -36.03 28.55 38.22
CA VAL A 835 -35.46 28.56 36.88
C VAL A 835 -35.14 27.13 36.46
N VAL A 836 -35.52 26.76 35.23
CA VAL A 836 -35.11 25.51 34.58
C VAL A 836 -34.37 25.88 33.31
N LEU A 837 -33.05 25.77 33.36
CA LEU A 837 -32.17 25.94 32.21
C LEU A 837 -32.01 24.61 31.51
N LYS A 838 -32.19 24.61 30.19
CA LYS A 838 -32.00 23.44 29.35
C LYS A 838 -30.90 23.69 28.35
N VAL A 839 -30.08 22.66 28.13
CA VAL A 839 -29.09 22.62 27.06
C VAL A 839 -29.36 21.42 26.16
N ALA A 840 -29.41 21.65 24.86
CA ALA A 840 -29.58 20.61 23.85
C ALA A 840 -28.32 20.49 22.99
N ALA A 841 -27.95 19.25 22.67
CA ALA A 841 -26.88 18.88 21.75
C ALA A 841 -27.44 17.86 20.75
N GLY A 842 -27.83 18.32 19.57
CA GLY A 842 -28.54 17.51 18.58
C GLY A 842 -29.84 16.91 19.14
N LYS A 843 -29.87 15.58 19.29
CA LYS A 843 -31.05 14.83 19.80
C LYS A 843 -31.04 14.59 21.32
N THR A 844 -30.00 15.04 22.01
CA THR A 844 -29.83 14.85 23.45
C THR A 844 -29.98 16.18 24.19
N ALA A 845 -30.43 16.15 25.45
CA ALA A 845 -30.60 17.34 26.26
C ALA A 845 -30.35 17.06 27.74
N ALA A 846 -29.98 18.10 28.48
CA ALA A 846 -29.85 18.08 29.93
C ALA A 846 -30.52 19.32 30.52
N GLU A 847 -30.98 19.19 31.75
CA GLU A 847 -31.67 20.26 32.49
C GLU A 847 -30.96 20.53 33.80
N GLN A 848 -30.92 21.81 34.17
CA GLN A 848 -30.44 22.30 35.46
C GLN A 848 -31.54 23.16 36.08
N ALA A 849 -32.17 22.63 37.13
CA ALA A 849 -33.20 23.34 37.89
C ALA A 849 -32.58 24.02 39.13
N PHE A 850 -32.94 25.28 39.38
CA PHE A 850 -32.47 26.05 40.53
C PHE A 850 -33.45 27.16 40.92
N GLU A 851 -33.22 27.77 42.09
CA GLU A 851 -33.96 28.96 42.53
C GLU A 851 -33.03 30.17 42.59
N ILE A 852 -33.49 31.31 42.10
CA ILE A 852 -32.84 32.60 42.31
C ILE A 852 -33.56 33.32 43.44
N GLU A 853 -32.84 33.64 44.51
CA GLU A 853 -33.31 34.52 45.57
C GLU A 853 -33.00 35.98 45.20
N VAL A 854 -34.05 36.76 44.93
CA VAL A 854 -33.94 38.20 44.67
C VAL A 854 -34.05 38.94 46.00
N LYS A 855 -32.94 39.55 46.43
CA LYS A 855 -32.89 40.39 47.63
C LYS A 855 -33.44 41.80 47.32
N PRO A 856 -34.06 42.48 48.31
CA PRO A 856 -34.49 43.87 48.15
C PRO A 856 -33.36 44.81 47.69
N ALA A 857 -33.74 45.95 47.12
CA ALA A 857 -32.79 47.02 46.82
C ALA A 857 -32.11 47.47 48.12
N GLN A 858 -30.82 47.82 48.03
CA GLN A 858 -30.06 48.31 49.17
C GLN A 858 -30.50 49.70 49.60
#